data_AF-A0A1V5PQ38-F1
#
_entry.id   AF-A0A1V5PQ38-F1
#
_cell.length_a   1.000
_cell.length_b   1.000
_cell.length_c   1.000
_cell.angle_alpha   90.00
_cell.angle_beta   90.00
_cell.angle_gamma   90.00
#
_symmetry.space_group_name_H-M   'P 1'
#
loop_
_entity.id
_entity.type
_entity.pdbx_description
1 polymer ?
#
loop_
_entity_poly.entity_id
_entity_poly.type
_entity_poly.pdbx_seq_one_letter_code
_entity_poly.pdbx_strand_id
1 'polypeptide(L)'
;MRFSAGLWVGGGVTPNQLRGFGPIRNPDGKLTYFPGALDILLGLKKNYDGPHDAIASKAAYDFQLSGEPAQVTQCPVCGSLLAVPEEGLGEGEHTLHMVYLRLPPAAPAPSILPKPAAGIQIQELSFKHRQNDYGTLILKVKIDAQKHWDADAIDRYFWEQLPQHLHNAQLQSARPARPGYFVLSYPTQKNTRVDADFEIYCPNPDCELNQHVWAEQVPEPREKTGGQKKQVTQMMLGLSNQCEPGLAVIYGSGMDWQSIPEPFRETDYKKRGTSIPIPAFTVDDQVYTRCPSLVIATVDKFARLAFEGESATLFGNVTHYHARYGYYRQGCPPEHPQKLPQTYQANGYCLHPPLENLSKEVPPFAPPELILQDELHLIEGPLGSMVGIYETAVDYLCQREADGKIIRPKYIASTATVRRAEPQVQALFARTLAQFPPPALSADDRFFATMQEVHPLDSNRPGRLYVGVCAPGKGAQTPIVRIWSALLQRAGELKGQAPDEKLDPFWTLVGYFNALRELAGALSLYRQDIPEWLKHRTNLCRPLDEYRRIELSSRSKSTDLPNLLRRLETRRPSPGAADTTFATSMFGTGVDIDRLSLMVVHGQPKTTSAYIQATGRVGRQVCGLVVTFFRATRPRDLDHYEFFTGYHRALYRYVEPVTVAPFSPRARERSLGPVSVILLRLAHKIGGLVLDDLWRVQQRFSGAFFAGAPLMKDQRQKAEVKAITSILEERARAQPPGRRPSDDVTAREAASELDRWRMIADQHTDPNEFVYNEPAVMREPQRHVVLGDSQHRGRWDEAFENAPQSLRDVEETTTFQE
;
A
#
# COMPACT_ATOMS: atom_id res chain seq x y z
N MET A 1 20.83 0.61 -15.67
CA MET A 1 20.15 0.35 -14.38
C MET A 1 18.66 0.58 -14.56
N ARG A 2 17.82 -0.32 -14.05
CA ARG A 2 16.35 -0.20 -14.10
C ARG A 2 15.89 0.57 -12.87
N PHE A 3 15.21 1.68 -13.06
CA PHE A 3 14.42 2.29 -11.99
C PHE A 3 13.19 1.43 -11.73
N SER A 4 12.89 1.16 -10.48
CA SER A 4 11.70 0.40 -10.07
C SER A 4 11.09 0.96 -8.80
N ALA A 5 9.79 0.77 -8.64
CA ALA A 5 9.02 1.22 -7.49
C ALA A 5 8.39 0.02 -6.77
N GLY A 6 8.48 -0.01 -5.45
CA GLY A 6 7.81 -0.99 -4.59
C GLY A 6 6.73 -0.34 -3.75
N LEU A 7 5.60 -1.00 -3.60
CA LEU A 7 4.52 -0.62 -2.70
C LEU A 7 4.57 -1.50 -1.45
N TRP A 8 5.01 -0.92 -0.32
CA TRP A 8 5.18 -1.59 0.97
C TRP A 8 4.18 -1.03 1.99
N VAL A 9 2.92 -1.45 1.86
CA VAL A 9 1.77 -0.89 2.59
C VAL A 9 0.95 -1.98 3.26
N GLY A 10 0.10 -1.63 4.22
CA GLY A 10 -0.63 -2.59 5.07
C GLY A 10 -1.28 -3.77 4.31
N GLY A 11 -1.31 -4.96 4.93
CA GLY A 11 -1.75 -6.22 4.31
C GLY A 11 -3.20 -6.28 3.82
N GLY A 12 -4.03 -5.29 4.18
CA GLY A 12 -5.37 -5.11 3.63
C GLY A 12 -5.39 -4.43 2.25
N VAL A 13 -4.27 -3.82 1.82
CA VAL A 13 -4.13 -3.15 0.52
C VAL A 13 -3.33 -4.02 -0.44
N THR A 14 -2.10 -4.39 -0.06
CA THR A 14 -1.24 -5.29 -0.85
C THR A 14 -1.04 -6.62 -0.14
N PRO A 15 -0.97 -7.76 -0.86
CA PRO A 15 -0.61 -9.03 -0.25
C PRO A 15 0.81 -8.99 0.33
N ASN A 16 1.03 -9.65 1.46
CA ASN A 16 2.38 -9.80 1.99
C ASN A 16 3.13 -10.88 1.18
N GLN A 17 2.51 -12.04 0.98
CA GLN A 17 3.17 -13.20 0.36
C GLN A 17 2.83 -13.33 -1.12
N LEU A 18 3.85 -13.71 -1.91
CA LEU A 18 3.70 -13.97 -3.35
C LEU A 18 3.02 -15.30 -3.63
N ARG A 19 3.32 -16.32 -2.81
CA ARG A 19 2.80 -17.69 -2.94
C ARG A 19 1.94 -18.05 -1.74
N GLY A 20 0.83 -18.75 -1.97
CA GLY A 20 -0.01 -19.24 -0.88
C GLY A 20 0.55 -20.49 -0.20
N PHE A 21 0.14 -20.71 1.04
CA PHE A 21 0.54 -21.85 1.86
C PHE A 21 -0.65 -22.60 2.47
N GLY A 22 -0.42 -23.85 2.87
CA GLY A 22 -1.44 -24.77 3.36
C GLY A 22 -1.74 -25.91 2.37
N PRO A 23 -2.86 -26.63 2.54
CA PRO A 23 -3.91 -26.41 3.53
C PRO A 23 -3.46 -26.76 4.96
N ILE A 24 -4.00 -26.04 5.94
CA ILE A 24 -3.81 -26.25 7.38
C ILE A 24 -5.14 -26.70 7.98
N ARG A 25 -5.10 -27.71 8.85
CA ARG A 25 -6.30 -28.18 9.55
C ARG A 25 -6.62 -27.26 10.73
N ASN A 26 -7.80 -26.68 10.71
CA ASN A 26 -8.36 -25.85 11.77
C ASN A 26 -8.77 -26.69 12.99
N PRO A 27 -8.95 -26.07 14.17
CA PRO A 27 -9.54 -26.71 15.36
C PRO A 27 -10.94 -27.30 15.11
N ASP A 28 -11.74 -26.70 14.21
CA ASP A 28 -13.05 -27.21 13.79
C ASP A 28 -12.98 -28.39 12.79
N GLY A 29 -11.76 -28.84 12.47
CA GLY A 29 -11.48 -29.95 11.58
C GLY A 29 -11.45 -29.61 10.09
N LYS A 30 -11.82 -28.38 9.68
CA LYS A 30 -11.79 -27.94 8.28
C LYS A 30 -10.37 -27.66 7.81
N LEU A 31 -10.13 -27.78 6.51
CA LEU A 31 -8.84 -27.46 5.88
C LEU A 31 -8.90 -26.04 5.30
N THR A 32 -8.03 -25.17 5.79
CA THR A 32 -7.89 -23.78 5.34
C THR A 32 -6.61 -23.59 4.54
N TYR A 33 -6.73 -23.02 3.34
CA TYR A 33 -5.63 -22.56 2.50
C TYR A 33 -5.45 -21.05 2.68
N PHE A 34 -4.22 -20.57 2.64
CA PHE A 34 -3.90 -19.14 2.72
C PHE A 34 -3.39 -18.69 1.35
N PRO A 35 -4.20 -17.98 0.56
CA PRO A 35 -3.84 -17.56 -0.79
C PRO A 35 -2.70 -16.53 -0.79
N GLY A 36 -1.74 -16.71 -1.69
CA GLY A 36 -0.74 -15.69 -1.99
C GLY A 36 -1.17 -14.81 -3.16
N ALA A 37 -0.37 -13.80 -3.48
CA ALA A 37 -0.61 -12.89 -4.59
C ALA A 37 -0.87 -13.60 -5.92
N LEU A 38 -0.12 -14.67 -6.25
CA LEU A 38 -0.32 -15.42 -7.50
C LEU A 38 -1.70 -16.10 -7.55
N ASP A 39 -2.17 -16.65 -6.43
CA ASP A 39 -3.49 -17.29 -6.36
C ASP A 39 -4.61 -16.28 -6.58
N ILE A 40 -4.49 -15.11 -5.93
CA ILE A 40 -5.45 -13.99 -6.05
C ILE A 40 -5.44 -13.45 -7.49
N LEU A 41 -4.26 -13.26 -8.07
CA LEU A 41 -4.09 -12.72 -9.42
C LEU A 41 -4.70 -13.64 -10.48
N LEU A 42 -4.57 -14.95 -10.30
CA LEU A 42 -5.16 -16.00 -11.15
C LEU A 42 -6.67 -16.21 -10.88
N GLY A 43 -7.26 -15.47 -9.95
CA GLY A 43 -8.71 -15.46 -9.73
C GLY A 43 -9.21 -16.53 -8.77
N LEU A 44 -8.41 -17.00 -7.81
CA LEU A 44 -8.86 -17.94 -6.78
C LEU A 44 -10.11 -17.40 -6.07
N LYS A 45 -11.20 -18.15 -6.19
CA LYS A 45 -12.48 -17.87 -5.54
C LYS A 45 -13.23 -19.18 -5.30
N LYS A 46 -14.26 -19.14 -4.44
CA LYS A 46 -15.15 -20.29 -4.25
C LYS A 46 -15.85 -20.59 -5.58
N ASN A 47 -15.95 -21.88 -5.94
CA ASN A 47 -16.48 -22.32 -7.23
C ASN A 47 -15.72 -21.73 -8.43
N TYR A 48 -14.39 -21.74 -8.36
CA TYR A 48 -13.53 -21.30 -9.46
C TYR A 48 -13.91 -21.98 -10.77
N ASP A 49 -14.20 -21.15 -11.78
CA ASP A 49 -14.68 -21.50 -13.12
C ASP A 49 -13.63 -21.24 -14.21
N GLY A 50 -12.43 -20.81 -13.83
CA GLY A 50 -11.35 -20.52 -14.76
C GLY A 50 -10.53 -21.75 -15.20
N PRO A 51 -9.57 -21.56 -16.12
CA PRO A 51 -8.88 -22.65 -16.82
C PRO A 51 -7.70 -23.28 -16.06
N HIS A 52 -7.48 -22.91 -14.79
CA HIS A 52 -6.28 -23.30 -14.03
C HIS A 52 -6.58 -24.40 -13.02
N ASP A 53 -6.25 -25.65 -13.34
CA ASP A 53 -6.47 -26.83 -12.48
C ASP A 53 -5.84 -26.69 -11.09
N ALA A 54 -4.65 -26.08 -11.01
CA ALA A 54 -3.98 -25.83 -9.74
C ALA A 54 -4.79 -24.90 -8.82
N ILE A 55 -5.47 -23.90 -9.40
CA ILE A 55 -6.34 -22.97 -8.66
C ILE A 55 -7.66 -23.66 -8.31
N ALA A 56 -8.24 -24.44 -9.23
CA ALA A 56 -9.45 -25.23 -8.98
C ALA A 56 -9.28 -26.17 -7.78
N SER A 57 -8.13 -26.82 -7.65
CA SER A 57 -7.82 -27.69 -6.51
C SER A 57 -7.79 -26.95 -5.18
N LYS A 58 -7.33 -25.69 -5.17
CA LYS A 58 -7.24 -24.84 -3.98
C LYS A 58 -8.61 -24.26 -3.60
N ALA A 59 -9.49 -24.03 -4.57
CA ALA A 59 -10.84 -23.50 -4.37
C ALA A 59 -11.73 -24.39 -3.49
N ALA A 60 -11.37 -25.67 -3.34
CA ALA A 60 -12.07 -26.62 -2.47
C ALA A 60 -11.85 -26.38 -0.97
N TYR A 61 -10.77 -25.70 -0.58
CA TYR A 61 -10.44 -25.42 0.82
C TYR A 61 -11.18 -24.18 1.34
N ASP A 62 -11.20 -24.00 2.66
CA ASP A 62 -11.56 -22.71 3.24
C ASP A 62 -10.43 -21.69 3.05
N PHE A 63 -10.73 -20.41 2.84
CA PHE A 63 -9.68 -19.39 2.68
C PHE A 63 -10.25 -17.99 2.83
N GLN A 64 -9.38 -17.07 3.23
CA GLN A 64 -9.65 -15.64 3.25
C GLN A 64 -8.64 -14.93 2.35
N LEU A 65 -9.14 -14.16 1.39
CA LEU A 65 -8.32 -13.31 0.53
C LEU A 65 -7.99 -12.03 1.30
N SER A 66 -6.73 -11.60 1.24
CA SER A 66 -6.27 -10.34 1.83
C SER A 66 -5.34 -9.61 0.88
N GLY A 67 -5.59 -8.32 0.68
CA GLY A 67 -4.87 -7.50 -0.28
C GLY A 67 -5.22 -7.81 -1.74
N GLU A 68 -4.91 -6.88 -2.63
CA GLU A 68 -5.07 -7.03 -4.07
C GLU A 68 -3.70 -6.85 -4.74
N PRO A 69 -3.11 -7.88 -5.38
CA PRO A 69 -1.82 -7.74 -6.04
C PRO A 69 -1.86 -6.81 -7.26
N ALA A 70 -3.02 -6.64 -7.91
CA ALA A 70 -3.16 -5.87 -9.13
C ALA A 70 -3.40 -4.37 -8.89
N GLN A 71 -2.52 -3.73 -8.11
CA GLN A 71 -2.64 -2.30 -7.75
C GLN A 71 -2.42 -1.33 -8.93
N VAL A 72 -1.68 -1.76 -9.97
CA VAL A 72 -1.44 -0.95 -11.16
C VAL A 72 -2.53 -1.23 -12.19
N THR A 73 -3.66 -0.54 -12.05
CA THR A 73 -4.85 -0.77 -12.88
C THR A 73 -4.75 -0.22 -14.30
N GLN A 74 -3.90 0.77 -14.55
CA GLN A 74 -3.75 1.45 -15.83
C GLN A 74 -2.28 1.65 -16.19
N CYS A 75 -1.98 1.63 -17.49
CA CYS A 75 -0.65 1.92 -18.01
C CYS A 75 -0.30 3.38 -17.73
N PRO A 76 0.85 3.68 -17.09
CA PRO A 76 1.24 5.04 -16.76
C PRO A 76 1.60 5.89 -18.00
N VAL A 77 1.76 5.25 -19.17
CA VAL A 77 2.15 5.92 -20.42
C VAL A 77 0.94 6.20 -21.32
N CYS A 78 0.10 5.19 -21.58
CA CYS A 78 -1.02 5.33 -22.52
C CYS A 78 -2.41 5.19 -21.88
N GLY A 79 -2.51 5.02 -20.56
CA GLY A 79 -3.79 4.89 -19.84
C GLY A 79 -4.57 3.58 -20.08
N SER A 80 -4.04 2.66 -20.90
CA SER A 80 -4.71 1.37 -21.18
C SER A 80 -4.89 0.53 -19.92
N LEU A 81 -6.04 -0.15 -19.80
CA LEU A 81 -6.36 -1.01 -18.67
C LEU A 81 -5.38 -2.19 -18.57
N LEU A 82 -4.77 -2.34 -17.39
CA LEU A 82 -3.89 -3.45 -17.00
C LEU A 82 -4.58 -4.40 -16.02
N ALA A 83 -5.52 -3.89 -15.22
CA ALA A 83 -6.38 -4.66 -14.35
C ALA A 83 -7.74 -3.97 -14.22
N VAL A 84 -8.80 -4.77 -14.29
CA VAL A 84 -10.16 -4.33 -14.02
C VAL A 84 -10.29 -4.07 -12.50
N PRO A 85 -10.74 -2.90 -12.06
CA PRO A 85 -10.99 -2.61 -10.64
C PRO A 85 -11.95 -3.63 -10.00
N GLU A 86 -11.91 -3.78 -8.68
CA GLU A 86 -12.80 -4.71 -7.95
C GLU A 86 -14.29 -4.42 -8.22
N GLU A 87 -14.68 -3.15 -8.31
CA GLU A 87 -16.06 -2.73 -8.63
C GLU A 87 -16.46 -2.95 -10.10
N GLY A 88 -15.53 -3.33 -10.98
CA GLY A 88 -15.76 -3.50 -12.41
C GLY A 88 -15.61 -2.23 -13.25
N LEU A 89 -15.98 -2.34 -14.52
CA LEU A 89 -16.05 -1.22 -15.46
C LEU A 89 -17.42 -0.55 -15.39
N GLY A 90 -17.48 0.75 -15.12
CA GLY A 90 -18.73 1.51 -15.02
C GLY A 90 -19.27 2.01 -16.37
N GLU A 91 -20.30 2.86 -16.34
CA GLU A 91 -20.88 3.52 -17.52
C GLU A 91 -19.82 4.17 -18.42
N GLY A 92 -19.99 4.04 -19.74
CA GLY A 92 -19.13 4.68 -20.74
C GLY A 92 -18.48 3.69 -21.70
N GLU A 93 -17.53 4.18 -22.49
CA GLU A 93 -16.76 3.38 -23.44
C GLU A 93 -15.46 2.90 -22.81
N HIS A 94 -15.17 1.61 -22.95
CA HIS A 94 -13.97 0.97 -22.42
C HIS A 94 -13.30 0.12 -23.49
N THR A 95 -11.97 0.09 -23.47
CA THR A 95 -11.17 -0.75 -24.37
C THR A 95 -10.32 -1.73 -23.57
N LEU A 96 -10.51 -3.02 -23.83
CA LEU A 96 -9.73 -4.11 -23.27
C LEU A 96 -8.73 -4.61 -24.31
N HIS A 97 -7.46 -4.69 -23.93
CA HIS A 97 -6.39 -5.25 -24.75
C HIS A 97 -5.91 -6.53 -24.09
N MET A 98 -5.86 -7.64 -24.82
CA MET A 98 -5.44 -8.94 -24.26
C MET A 98 -4.42 -9.61 -25.17
N VAL A 99 -3.32 -10.08 -24.59
CA VAL A 99 -2.25 -10.75 -25.34
C VAL A 99 -2.58 -12.24 -25.44
N TYR A 100 -2.59 -12.75 -26.67
CA TYR A 100 -2.88 -14.13 -27.00
C TYR A 100 -1.75 -14.73 -27.85
N LEU A 101 -1.57 -16.04 -27.70
CA LEU A 101 -0.78 -16.88 -28.60
C LEU A 101 -1.72 -17.56 -29.60
N ARG A 102 -1.34 -17.61 -30.89
CA ARG A 102 -2.08 -18.22 -32.01
C ARG A 102 -3.48 -17.64 -32.23
N LEU A 103 -3.58 -16.32 -32.31
CA LEU A 103 -4.84 -15.68 -32.70
C LEU A 103 -5.23 -16.06 -34.15
N PRO A 104 -6.52 -16.15 -34.47
CA PRO A 104 -6.97 -16.33 -35.85
C PRO A 104 -6.52 -15.15 -36.75
N PRO A 105 -6.40 -15.36 -38.08
CA PRO A 105 -5.95 -14.30 -38.98
C PRO A 105 -6.82 -13.04 -38.94
N ALA A 106 -8.13 -13.20 -38.76
CA ALA A 106 -9.09 -12.11 -38.71
C ALA A 106 -10.04 -12.26 -37.51
N ALA A 107 -10.47 -11.12 -36.96
CA ALA A 107 -11.46 -11.07 -35.89
C ALA A 107 -12.87 -11.37 -36.40
N PRO A 108 -13.71 -12.09 -35.64
CA PRO A 108 -15.11 -12.29 -35.97
C PRO A 108 -15.87 -10.95 -35.89
N ALA A 109 -16.91 -10.79 -36.71
CA ALA A 109 -17.73 -9.59 -36.68
C ALA A 109 -18.45 -9.44 -35.31
N PRO A 110 -18.57 -8.23 -34.75
CA PRO A 110 -19.26 -8.03 -33.47
C PRO A 110 -20.70 -8.57 -33.43
N SER A 111 -21.38 -8.59 -34.57
CA SER A 111 -22.77 -9.07 -34.71
C SER A 111 -22.96 -10.57 -34.47
N ILE A 112 -21.90 -11.38 -34.60
CA ILE A 112 -21.96 -12.83 -34.36
C ILE A 112 -21.46 -13.21 -32.97
N LEU A 113 -20.95 -12.25 -32.19
CA LEU A 113 -20.48 -12.49 -30.84
C LEU A 113 -21.68 -12.59 -29.87
N PRO A 114 -21.60 -13.48 -28.88
CA PRO A 114 -22.57 -13.50 -27.80
C PRO A 114 -22.53 -12.18 -27.03
N LYS A 115 -23.70 -11.71 -26.58
CA LYS A 115 -23.80 -10.50 -25.76
C LYS A 115 -23.20 -10.80 -24.37
N PRO A 116 -22.23 -10.01 -23.87
CA PRO A 116 -21.58 -10.30 -22.59
C PRO A 116 -22.55 -10.33 -21.41
N ALA A 117 -23.39 -9.29 -21.30
CA ALA A 117 -24.44 -9.19 -20.29
C ALA A 117 -25.42 -8.05 -20.67
N ALA A 118 -26.54 -7.96 -19.93
CA ALA A 118 -27.55 -6.93 -20.15
C ALA A 118 -26.97 -5.52 -19.91
N GLY A 119 -27.04 -4.67 -20.94
CA GLY A 119 -26.52 -3.30 -20.88
C GLY A 119 -25.04 -3.15 -21.23
N ILE A 120 -24.39 -4.21 -21.76
CA ILE A 120 -23.02 -4.17 -22.27
C ILE A 120 -23.05 -4.48 -23.76
N GLN A 121 -22.61 -3.53 -24.58
CA GLN A 121 -22.63 -3.62 -26.03
C GLN A 121 -21.20 -3.69 -26.56
N ILE A 122 -20.90 -4.70 -27.39
CA ILE A 122 -19.62 -4.79 -28.09
C ILE A 122 -19.69 -3.87 -29.30
N GLN A 123 -18.85 -2.84 -29.31
CA GLN A 123 -18.74 -1.91 -30.43
C GLN A 123 -17.77 -2.43 -31.49
N GLU A 124 -16.65 -3.00 -31.06
CA GLU A 124 -15.58 -3.45 -31.95
C GLU A 124 -14.83 -4.63 -31.32
N LEU A 125 -14.46 -5.60 -32.17
CA LEU A 125 -13.46 -6.60 -31.86
C LEU A 125 -12.45 -6.63 -33.01
N SER A 126 -11.19 -6.37 -32.73
CA SER A 126 -10.11 -6.37 -33.73
C SER A 126 -8.86 -7.07 -33.19
N PHE A 127 -8.05 -7.62 -34.10
CA PHE A 127 -6.80 -8.29 -33.76
C PHE A 127 -5.63 -7.52 -34.35
N LYS A 128 -4.57 -7.34 -33.56
CA LYS A 128 -3.29 -6.83 -34.02
C LYS A 128 -2.21 -7.88 -33.78
N HIS A 129 -1.84 -8.55 -34.86
CA HIS A 129 -0.81 -9.60 -34.85
C HIS A 129 0.57 -9.01 -34.57
N ARG A 130 1.37 -9.78 -33.84
CA ARG A 130 2.77 -9.51 -33.51
C ARG A 130 3.62 -10.69 -33.97
N GLN A 131 4.90 -10.67 -33.64
CA GLN A 131 5.86 -11.72 -33.97
C GLN A 131 5.59 -13.02 -33.18
N ASN A 132 6.16 -14.14 -33.67
CA ASN A 132 6.15 -15.46 -33.00
C ASN A 132 4.72 -16.00 -32.67
N ASP A 133 3.77 -15.82 -33.59
CA ASP A 133 2.35 -16.19 -33.43
C ASP A 133 1.61 -15.50 -32.27
N TYR A 134 2.21 -14.49 -31.63
CA TYR A 134 1.52 -13.68 -30.63
C TYR A 134 0.71 -12.58 -31.29
N GLY A 135 -0.34 -12.12 -30.63
CA GLY A 135 -1.11 -10.96 -31.06
C GLY A 135 -1.91 -10.37 -29.92
N THR A 136 -2.44 -9.17 -30.13
CA THR A 136 -3.33 -8.51 -29.19
C THR A 136 -4.76 -8.53 -29.72
N LEU A 137 -5.68 -9.05 -28.91
CA LEU A 137 -7.12 -8.89 -29.07
C LEU A 137 -7.53 -7.56 -28.46
N ILE A 138 -8.24 -6.73 -29.23
CA ILE A 138 -8.73 -5.41 -28.85
C ILE A 138 -10.25 -5.47 -28.85
N LEU A 139 -10.86 -5.33 -27.67
CA LEU A 139 -12.31 -5.34 -27.48
C LEU A 139 -12.77 -3.96 -27.00
N LYS A 140 -13.57 -3.26 -27.80
CA LYS A 140 -14.24 -2.02 -27.40
C LYS A 140 -15.67 -2.31 -27.00
N VAL A 141 -16.04 -1.88 -25.80
CA VAL A 141 -17.39 -2.04 -25.26
C VAL A 141 -17.96 -0.71 -24.80
N LYS A 142 -19.28 -0.60 -24.91
CA LYS A 142 -20.07 0.47 -24.32
C LYS A 142 -20.96 -0.10 -23.22
N ILE A 143 -20.89 0.49 -22.05
CA ILE A 143 -21.68 0.12 -20.87
C ILE A 143 -22.76 1.18 -20.69
N ASP A 144 -24.01 0.73 -20.67
CA ASP A 144 -25.19 1.58 -20.50
C ASP A 144 -25.21 2.28 -19.13
N ALA A 145 -25.98 3.36 -19.04
CA ALA A 145 -26.09 4.13 -17.80
C ALA A 145 -26.55 3.27 -16.62
N GLN A 146 -25.94 3.50 -15.45
CA GLN A 146 -26.19 2.75 -14.21
C GLN A 146 -25.90 1.23 -14.29
N LYS A 147 -25.19 0.76 -15.33
CA LYS A 147 -24.68 -0.62 -15.43
C LYS A 147 -23.19 -0.66 -15.12
N HIS A 148 -22.72 -1.84 -14.75
CA HIS A 148 -21.31 -2.14 -14.56
C HIS A 148 -21.00 -3.53 -15.12
N TRP A 149 -19.75 -3.75 -15.52
CA TRP A 149 -19.23 -5.05 -15.93
C TRP A 149 -18.12 -5.46 -14.96
N ASP A 150 -18.47 -6.30 -13.99
CA ASP A 150 -17.53 -6.76 -12.97
C ASP A 150 -16.44 -7.68 -13.53
N ALA A 151 -15.35 -7.81 -12.78
CA ALA A 151 -14.20 -8.61 -13.18
C ALA A 151 -14.54 -10.09 -13.45
N ASP A 152 -15.44 -10.67 -12.64
CA ASP A 152 -15.83 -12.07 -12.79
C ASP A 152 -16.70 -12.31 -14.02
N ALA A 153 -17.58 -11.37 -14.35
CA ALA A 153 -18.41 -11.40 -15.55
C ALA A 153 -17.58 -11.18 -16.81
N ILE A 154 -16.52 -10.37 -16.75
CA ILE A 154 -15.52 -10.26 -17.82
C ILE A 154 -14.83 -11.60 -18.01
N ASP A 155 -14.27 -12.17 -16.94
CA ASP A 155 -13.58 -13.44 -16.99
C ASP A 155 -14.46 -14.56 -17.57
N ARG A 156 -15.70 -14.70 -17.08
CA ARG A 156 -16.66 -15.69 -17.57
C ARG A 156 -16.99 -15.52 -19.06
N TYR A 157 -17.14 -14.28 -19.52
CA TYR A 157 -17.36 -14.01 -20.95
C TYR A 157 -16.18 -14.55 -21.80
N PHE A 158 -14.95 -14.28 -21.35
CA PHE A 158 -13.75 -14.69 -22.06
C PHE A 158 -13.42 -16.19 -21.94
N TRP A 159 -13.88 -16.86 -20.88
CA TRP A 159 -13.65 -18.30 -20.67
C TRP A 159 -14.76 -19.21 -21.22
N GLU A 160 -16.00 -18.77 -21.22
CA GLU A 160 -17.14 -19.62 -21.60
C GLU A 160 -17.69 -19.27 -22.98
N GLN A 161 -17.78 -17.98 -23.30
CA GLN A 161 -18.54 -17.51 -24.47
C GLN A 161 -17.63 -17.21 -25.66
N LEU A 162 -16.52 -16.50 -25.43
CA LEU A 162 -15.62 -16.08 -26.50
C LEU A 162 -14.76 -17.20 -27.13
N PRO A 163 -14.31 -18.25 -26.41
CA PRO A 163 -13.37 -19.24 -26.98
C PRO A 163 -13.89 -19.97 -28.21
N GLN A 164 -15.22 -20.13 -28.34
CA GLN A 164 -15.85 -20.73 -29.53
C GLN A 164 -15.50 -19.98 -30.83
N HIS A 165 -15.10 -18.71 -30.71
CA HIS A 165 -14.74 -17.85 -31.83
C HIS A 165 -13.22 -17.57 -31.93
N LEU A 166 -12.41 -18.08 -31.00
CA LEU A 166 -10.96 -17.85 -30.94
C LEU A 166 -10.11 -19.09 -31.27
N HIS A 167 -10.74 -20.20 -31.66
CA HIS A 167 -10.07 -21.46 -32.01
C HIS A 167 -9.07 -21.91 -30.92
N ASN A 168 -7.79 -22.16 -31.28
CA ASN A 168 -6.74 -22.65 -30.40
C ASN A 168 -5.93 -21.51 -29.73
N ALA A 169 -6.47 -20.29 -29.70
CA ALA A 169 -5.78 -19.14 -29.12
C ALA A 169 -5.66 -19.30 -27.60
N GLN A 170 -4.49 -18.96 -27.05
CA GLN A 170 -4.21 -19.08 -25.62
C GLN A 170 -3.91 -17.72 -25.01
N LEU A 171 -4.70 -17.31 -24.02
CA LEU A 171 -4.46 -16.09 -23.26
C LEU A 171 -3.11 -16.17 -22.53
N GLN A 172 -2.32 -15.10 -22.62
CA GLN A 172 -0.99 -15.03 -21.98
C GLN A 172 -0.99 -14.23 -20.67
N SER A 173 -1.95 -13.30 -20.52
CA SER A 173 -2.17 -12.56 -19.29
C SER A 173 -2.69 -13.49 -18.18
N ALA A 174 -2.53 -13.10 -16.91
CA ALA A 174 -2.91 -13.90 -15.75
C ALA A 174 -4.39 -14.31 -15.77
N ARG A 175 -5.27 -13.38 -16.17
CA ARG A 175 -6.68 -13.63 -16.50
C ARG A 175 -7.26 -12.48 -17.33
N PRO A 176 -8.43 -12.65 -17.98
CA PRO A 176 -9.05 -11.59 -18.77
C PRO A 176 -9.24 -10.26 -18.03
N ALA A 177 -9.61 -10.30 -16.75
CA ALA A 177 -9.74 -9.12 -15.89
C ALA A 177 -8.39 -8.57 -15.36
N ARG A 178 -7.25 -9.21 -15.66
CA ARG A 178 -5.89 -8.78 -15.32
C ARG A 178 -4.98 -8.78 -16.57
N PRO A 179 -5.36 -8.06 -17.64
CA PRO A 179 -4.72 -8.18 -18.94
C PRO A 179 -3.24 -7.73 -18.99
N GLY A 180 -2.82 -6.85 -18.09
CA GLY A 180 -1.45 -6.33 -18.02
C GLY A 180 -0.50 -7.14 -17.14
N TYR A 181 -0.98 -8.19 -16.47
CA TYR A 181 -0.21 -9.00 -15.54
C TYR A 181 0.14 -10.34 -16.18
N PHE A 182 1.42 -10.71 -16.14
CA PHE A 182 1.96 -11.89 -16.81
C PHE A 182 2.68 -12.79 -15.81
N VAL A 183 2.16 -13.99 -15.60
CA VAL A 183 2.74 -14.94 -14.65
C VAL A 183 4.02 -15.54 -15.21
N LEU A 184 5.07 -15.51 -14.40
CA LEU A 184 6.36 -16.11 -14.70
C LEU A 184 6.41 -17.50 -14.06
N SER A 185 6.53 -18.53 -14.89
CA SER A 185 6.70 -19.91 -14.44
C SER A 185 8.05 -20.48 -14.89
N TYR A 186 8.55 -21.47 -14.16
CA TYR A 186 9.71 -22.27 -14.57
C TYR A 186 9.36 -23.75 -14.63
N PRO A 187 10.01 -24.53 -15.51
CA PRO A 187 9.87 -25.99 -15.53
C PRO A 187 10.65 -26.63 -14.38
N THR A 188 10.07 -27.64 -13.75
CA THR A 188 10.75 -28.51 -12.80
C THR A 188 11.50 -29.63 -13.52
N GLN A 189 12.33 -30.40 -12.80
CA GLN A 189 12.99 -31.60 -13.35
C GLN A 189 12.00 -32.65 -13.89
N LYS A 190 10.74 -32.63 -13.43
CA LYS A 190 9.65 -33.50 -13.92
C LYS A 190 8.85 -32.87 -15.07
N ASN A 191 9.36 -31.78 -15.64
CA ASN A 191 8.71 -30.99 -16.70
C ASN A 191 7.32 -30.43 -16.31
N THR A 192 7.04 -30.29 -15.01
CA THR A 192 5.86 -29.56 -14.53
C THR A 192 6.18 -28.07 -14.43
N ARG A 193 5.22 -27.18 -14.71
CA ARG A 193 5.41 -25.73 -14.52
C ARG A 193 5.06 -25.33 -13.09
N VAL A 194 5.90 -24.48 -12.49
CA VAL A 194 5.65 -23.87 -11.19
C VAL A 194 5.67 -22.36 -11.36
N ASP A 195 4.58 -21.71 -10.97
CA ASP A 195 4.48 -20.25 -10.98
C ASP A 195 5.34 -19.67 -9.87
N ALA A 196 6.15 -18.69 -10.25
CA ALA A 196 7.23 -18.20 -9.43
C ALA A 196 7.06 -16.75 -9.03
N ASP A 197 6.61 -15.92 -9.98
CA ASP A 197 6.51 -14.48 -9.88
C ASP A 197 5.56 -13.97 -10.97
N PHE A 198 5.37 -12.66 -11.08
CA PHE A 198 4.68 -12.03 -12.21
C PHE A 198 5.36 -10.72 -12.61
N GLU A 199 5.16 -10.32 -13.87
CA GLU A 199 5.59 -9.03 -14.40
C GLU A 199 4.41 -8.26 -15.00
N ILE A 200 4.56 -6.95 -15.08
CA ILE A 200 3.53 -6.06 -15.63
C ILE A 200 4.02 -5.53 -16.98
N TYR A 201 3.22 -5.71 -18.02
CA TYR A 201 3.45 -5.16 -19.35
C TYR A 201 2.19 -4.49 -19.85
N CYS A 202 2.32 -3.44 -20.67
CA CYS A 202 1.18 -2.85 -21.33
C CYS A 202 0.67 -3.81 -22.44
N PRO A 203 -0.59 -4.26 -22.41
CA PRO A 203 -1.11 -5.13 -23.46
C PRO A 203 -1.43 -4.37 -24.75
N ASN A 204 -1.51 -3.03 -24.71
CA ASN A 204 -1.82 -2.21 -25.88
C ASN A 204 -0.63 -2.14 -26.86
N PRO A 205 -0.72 -2.73 -28.07
CA PRO A 205 0.38 -2.77 -29.05
C PRO A 205 0.79 -1.40 -29.60
N ASP A 206 -0.02 -0.36 -29.41
CA ASP A 206 0.27 1.02 -29.84
C ASP A 206 0.89 1.86 -28.73
N CYS A 207 1.06 1.30 -27.52
CA CYS A 207 1.76 1.98 -26.43
C CYS A 207 3.25 2.16 -26.77
N GLU A 208 3.80 3.33 -26.45
CA GLU A 208 5.24 3.62 -26.54
C GLU A 208 6.10 2.56 -25.84
N LEU A 209 5.64 2.01 -24.71
CA LEU A 209 6.34 0.93 -24.00
C LEU A 209 6.54 -0.33 -24.85
N ASN A 210 5.72 -0.56 -25.89
CA ASN A 210 5.80 -1.70 -26.81
C ASN A 210 6.48 -1.37 -28.13
N GLN A 211 7.14 -0.21 -28.23
CA GLN A 211 7.82 0.28 -29.44
C GLN A 211 9.33 0.40 -29.25
N HIS A 212 9.87 -0.08 -28.12
CA HIS A 212 11.28 0.03 -27.78
C HIS A 212 11.91 -1.33 -27.51
N VAL A 213 13.13 -1.49 -27.99
CA VAL A 213 13.98 -2.63 -27.64
C VAL A 213 14.38 -2.54 -26.18
N TRP A 214 14.20 -3.62 -25.43
CA TRP A 214 14.51 -3.68 -24.01
C TRP A 214 15.33 -4.91 -23.65
N ALA A 215 16.30 -4.74 -22.76
CA ALA A 215 17.06 -5.81 -22.13
C ALA A 215 17.58 -5.32 -20.77
N GLU A 216 17.69 -6.21 -19.80
CA GLU A 216 18.27 -5.90 -18.47
C GLU A 216 19.34 -6.92 -18.07
N GLN A 217 20.31 -6.48 -17.27
CA GLN A 217 21.32 -7.35 -16.68
C GLN A 217 20.97 -7.65 -15.23
N VAL A 218 21.16 -8.90 -14.83
CA VAL A 218 20.92 -9.45 -13.49
C VAL A 218 22.10 -10.33 -13.06
N PRO A 219 22.32 -10.58 -11.76
CA PRO A 219 23.42 -11.44 -11.33
C PRO A 219 23.31 -12.89 -11.86
N GLU A 220 22.08 -13.40 -11.94
CA GLU A 220 21.74 -14.72 -12.51
C GLU A 220 20.39 -14.68 -13.24
N PRO A 221 20.28 -15.19 -14.49
CA PRO A 221 19.05 -15.13 -15.26
C PRO A 221 18.08 -16.25 -14.86
N ARG A 222 16.77 -16.00 -15.02
CA ARG A 222 15.70 -16.94 -14.61
C ARG A 222 15.74 -18.28 -15.33
N GLU A 223 16.28 -18.33 -16.55
CA GLU A 223 16.35 -19.54 -17.39
C GLU A 223 17.40 -20.56 -16.94
N LYS A 224 18.26 -20.22 -15.97
CA LYS A 224 19.29 -21.13 -15.48
C LYS A 224 18.65 -22.40 -14.90
N THR A 225 19.10 -23.55 -15.39
CA THR A 225 18.60 -24.88 -14.95
C THR A 225 19.49 -25.47 -13.87
N GLY A 226 18.92 -25.95 -12.77
CA GLY A 226 19.67 -26.52 -11.64
C GLY A 226 20.17 -27.95 -11.92
N GLY A 227 21.39 -28.31 -11.45
CA GLY A 227 21.90 -29.69 -11.40
C GLY A 227 23.43 -29.84 -11.48
N GLN A 228 24.01 -30.73 -10.65
CA GLN A 228 25.48 -30.95 -10.56
C GLN A 228 26.13 -31.50 -11.84
N LYS A 229 25.41 -32.27 -12.67
CA LYS A 229 26.00 -32.99 -13.82
C LYS A 229 26.27 -32.14 -15.07
N LYS A 230 25.63 -30.97 -15.24
CA LYS A 230 25.83 -30.11 -16.44
C LYS A 230 26.95 -29.08 -16.28
N GLN A 231 27.29 -28.68 -15.06
CA GLN A 231 28.31 -27.66 -14.81
C GLN A 231 29.75 -28.15 -15.08
N VAL A 232 30.04 -29.44 -14.84
CA VAL A 232 31.40 -29.98 -15.05
C VAL A 232 31.81 -29.94 -16.53
N THR A 233 30.87 -30.09 -17.46
CA THR A 233 31.15 -30.03 -18.90
C THR A 233 31.31 -28.60 -19.42
N GLN A 234 30.66 -27.61 -18.80
CA GLN A 234 30.76 -26.20 -19.21
C GLN A 234 31.95 -25.45 -18.58
N MET A 235 32.39 -25.81 -17.37
CA MET A 235 33.57 -25.19 -16.75
C MET A 235 34.90 -25.54 -17.46
N MET A 236 35.00 -26.68 -18.13
CA MET A 236 36.24 -27.05 -18.86
C MET A 236 36.51 -26.21 -20.11
N LEU A 237 35.56 -25.41 -20.60
CA LEU A 237 35.65 -24.77 -21.92
C LEU A 237 35.45 -23.25 -21.93
N GLY A 238 35.24 -22.58 -20.79
CA GLY A 238 35.10 -21.11 -20.75
C GLY A 238 33.95 -20.53 -21.60
N LEU A 239 33.01 -21.38 -22.04
CA LEU A 239 31.96 -21.07 -23.03
C LEU A 239 30.56 -20.99 -22.37
N SER A 240 30.38 -20.21 -21.31
CA SER A 240 29.04 -19.95 -20.73
C SER A 240 28.44 -18.60 -21.08
N ASN A 241 29.16 -17.70 -21.75
CA ASN A 241 28.55 -16.52 -22.34
C ASN A 241 28.02 -16.90 -23.73
N GLN A 242 26.84 -17.49 -23.81
CA GLN A 242 26.08 -17.42 -25.05
C GLN A 242 25.73 -15.95 -25.27
N CYS A 243 26.60 -15.24 -25.99
CA CYS A 243 26.37 -13.88 -26.46
C CYS A 243 25.12 -13.90 -27.31
N GLU A 244 24.05 -13.27 -26.85
CA GLU A 244 22.95 -12.98 -27.75
C GLU A 244 23.41 -11.91 -28.75
N PRO A 245 23.20 -12.09 -30.07
CA PRO A 245 23.70 -11.16 -31.08
C PRO A 245 23.29 -9.71 -30.80
N GLY A 246 24.22 -8.76 -30.83
CA GLY A 246 23.92 -7.34 -30.63
C GLY A 246 23.68 -6.90 -29.17
N LEU A 247 23.75 -7.80 -28.18
CA LEU A 247 23.88 -7.41 -26.78
C LEU A 247 25.35 -7.43 -26.36
N ALA A 248 25.83 -6.30 -25.84
CA ALA A 248 27.22 -6.20 -25.39
C ALA A 248 27.50 -7.17 -24.22
N VAL A 249 28.60 -7.90 -24.31
CA VAL A 249 29.14 -8.64 -23.17
C VAL A 249 30.04 -7.71 -22.38
N ILE A 250 29.62 -7.39 -21.16
CA ILE A 250 30.45 -6.61 -20.23
C ILE A 250 31.28 -7.59 -19.42
N TYR A 251 32.46 -7.93 -19.93
CA TYR A 251 33.43 -8.76 -19.23
C TYR A 251 33.77 -8.16 -17.85
N GLY A 252 33.82 -9.01 -16.82
CA GLY A 252 34.15 -8.61 -15.45
C GLY A 252 32.99 -8.03 -14.62
N SER A 253 31.80 -7.82 -15.21
CA SER A 253 30.64 -7.29 -14.47
C SER A 253 30.03 -8.28 -13.46
N GLY A 254 30.22 -9.58 -13.67
CA GLY A 254 29.53 -10.61 -12.88
C GLY A 254 28.01 -10.63 -13.10
N MET A 255 27.51 -10.05 -14.19
CA MET A 255 26.08 -10.01 -14.53
C MET A 255 25.83 -10.78 -15.84
N ASP A 256 24.60 -11.25 -16.04
CA ASP A 256 24.10 -11.82 -17.29
C ASP A 256 22.80 -11.13 -17.70
N TRP A 257 22.45 -11.19 -18.98
CA TRP A 257 21.20 -10.66 -19.50
C TRP A 257 20.01 -11.53 -19.08
N GLN A 258 18.96 -10.88 -18.58
CA GLN A 258 17.74 -11.53 -18.13
C GLN A 258 16.92 -12.08 -19.30
N SER A 259 16.29 -13.23 -19.10
CA SER A 259 15.33 -13.79 -20.06
C SER A 259 14.01 -13.00 -20.05
N ILE A 260 13.52 -12.64 -21.23
CA ILE A 260 12.26 -11.90 -21.45
C ILE A 260 11.09 -12.89 -21.48
N PRO A 261 9.88 -12.54 -21.00
CA PRO A 261 8.69 -13.35 -21.21
C PRO A 261 8.36 -13.52 -22.69
N GLU A 262 7.96 -14.73 -23.10
CA GLU A 262 7.78 -15.09 -24.52
C GLU A 262 6.93 -14.14 -25.35
N PRO A 263 5.78 -13.60 -24.87
CA PRO A 263 4.94 -12.70 -25.66
C PRO A 263 5.60 -11.36 -26.01
N PHE A 264 6.70 -11.02 -25.33
CA PHE A 264 7.40 -9.73 -25.47
C PHE A 264 8.83 -9.90 -26.00
N ARG A 265 9.25 -11.12 -26.33
CA ARG A 265 10.55 -11.40 -26.96
C ARG A 265 10.57 -10.85 -28.38
N GLU A 266 11.73 -10.36 -28.78
CA GLU A 266 12.01 -10.16 -30.20
C GLU A 266 12.27 -11.50 -30.89
N THR A 267 11.86 -11.65 -32.15
CA THR A 267 12.12 -12.88 -32.93
C THR A 267 13.61 -13.24 -32.91
N ASP A 268 13.90 -14.52 -32.66
CA ASP A 268 15.25 -15.09 -32.52
C ASP A 268 16.04 -14.68 -31.27
N TYR A 269 15.48 -13.85 -30.37
CA TYR A 269 16.07 -13.45 -29.10
C TYR A 269 15.30 -13.98 -27.90
N LYS A 270 16.04 -14.38 -26.85
CA LYS A 270 15.54 -14.78 -25.52
C LYS A 270 15.72 -13.68 -24.48
N LYS A 271 16.78 -12.87 -24.59
CA LYS A 271 17.19 -11.86 -23.60
C LYS A 271 16.98 -10.42 -24.10
N ARG A 272 16.42 -10.27 -25.30
CA ARG A 272 16.00 -9.00 -25.89
C ARG A 272 14.49 -8.99 -26.17
N GLY A 273 13.82 -7.93 -25.72
CA GLY A 273 12.39 -7.76 -25.83
C GLY A 273 12.00 -6.58 -26.70
N THR A 274 10.76 -6.58 -27.18
CA THR A 274 10.10 -5.48 -27.92
C THR A 274 9.27 -4.59 -27.01
N SER A 275 9.25 -4.89 -25.71
CA SER A 275 8.46 -4.19 -24.71
C SER A 275 9.26 -3.91 -23.45
N ILE A 276 9.09 -2.70 -22.91
CA ILE A 276 9.61 -2.30 -21.61
C ILE A 276 8.60 -2.71 -20.52
N PRO A 277 8.98 -3.51 -19.53
CA PRO A 277 8.10 -3.85 -18.41
C PRO A 277 7.82 -2.63 -17.53
N ILE A 278 6.62 -2.55 -16.97
CA ILE A 278 6.27 -1.58 -15.95
C ILE A 278 6.89 -2.04 -14.62
N PRO A 279 7.89 -1.33 -14.07
CA PRO A 279 8.71 -1.81 -12.97
C PRO A 279 8.11 -1.54 -11.60
N ALA A 280 6.90 -2.03 -11.37
CA ALA A 280 6.13 -1.84 -10.15
C ALA A 280 5.94 -3.17 -9.39
N PHE A 281 6.41 -3.23 -8.14
CA PHE A 281 6.26 -4.38 -7.25
C PHE A 281 5.18 -4.09 -6.20
N THR A 282 4.19 -4.96 -6.10
CA THR A 282 2.95 -4.71 -5.34
C THR A 282 2.70 -5.76 -4.25
N VAL A 283 3.73 -6.53 -3.93
CA VAL A 283 3.71 -7.61 -2.94
C VAL A 283 4.96 -7.48 -2.08
N ASP A 284 4.84 -7.60 -0.76
CA ASP A 284 6.00 -7.44 0.14
C ASP A 284 7.16 -8.35 -0.26
N ASP A 285 6.91 -9.64 -0.51
CA ASP A 285 7.92 -10.59 -0.99
C ASP A 285 8.66 -10.06 -2.23
N GLN A 286 7.96 -9.48 -3.21
CA GLN A 286 8.59 -8.88 -4.38
C GLN A 286 9.42 -7.65 -3.99
N VAL A 287 8.94 -6.81 -3.08
CA VAL A 287 9.64 -5.60 -2.63
C VAL A 287 10.94 -5.97 -1.91
N TYR A 288 10.91 -6.95 -1.01
CA TYR A 288 12.10 -7.44 -0.31
C TYR A 288 13.09 -8.13 -1.28
N THR A 289 12.59 -8.92 -2.22
CA THR A 289 13.47 -9.71 -3.12
C THR A 289 13.98 -8.96 -4.33
N ARG A 290 13.24 -7.97 -4.84
CA ARG A 290 13.63 -7.18 -6.03
C ARG A 290 14.36 -5.90 -5.67
N CYS A 291 14.26 -5.44 -4.42
CA CYS A 291 14.98 -4.28 -3.87
C CYS A 291 14.80 -3.02 -4.76
N PRO A 292 13.59 -2.46 -4.84
CA PRO A 292 13.29 -1.37 -5.76
C PRO A 292 14.04 -0.08 -5.41
N SER A 293 14.23 0.77 -6.43
CA SER A 293 14.89 2.08 -6.28
C SER A 293 14.07 3.09 -5.47
N LEU A 294 12.74 2.95 -5.48
CA LEU A 294 11.79 3.75 -4.71
C LEU A 294 10.86 2.81 -3.93
N VAL A 295 10.66 3.06 -2.64
CA VAL A 295 9.67 2.35 -1.84
C VAL A 295 8.62 3.36 -1.37
N ILE A 296 7.36 3.10 -1.72
CA ILE A 296 6.19 3.81 -1.20
C ILE A 296 5.70 3.00 0.00
N ALA A 297 5.79 3.57 1.20
CA ALA A 297 5.50 2.86 2.44
C ALA A 297 4.48 3.59 3.31
N THR A 298 3.71 2.82 4.09
CA THR A 298 2.98 3.37 5.24
C THR A 298 3.76 3.10 6.53
N VAL A 299 3.74 4.06 7.47
CA VAL A 299 4.45 3.91 8.76
C VAL A 299 3.98 2.68 9.56
N ASP A 300 2.77 2.20 9.30
CA ASP A 300 2.18 0.98 9.89
C ASP A 300 3.10 -0.24 9.71
N LYS A 301 3.82 -0.32 8.59
CA LYS A 301 4.73 -1.42 8.27
C LYS A 301 6.03 -1.40 9.08
N PHE A 302 6.38 -0.31 9.76
CA PHE A 302 7.59 -0.29 10.59
C PHE A 302 7.52 -1.33 11.71
N ALA A 303 6.32 -1.62 12.21
CA ALA A 303 6.07 -2.72 13.15
C ALA A 303 6.54 -4.08 12.60
N ARG A 304 6.30 -4.33 11.29
CA ARG A 304 6.64 -5.60 10.62
C ARG A 304 8.14 -5.86 10.53
N LEU A 305 8.99 -4.83 10.59
CA LEU A 305 10.45 -5.01 10.56
C LEU A 305 10.96 -5.95 11.66
N ALA A 306 10.29 -5.99 12.83
CA ALA A 306 10.68 -6.89 13.92
C ALA A 306 10.38 -8.36 13.58
N PHE A 307 9.31 -8.58 12.80
CA PHE A 307 8.82 -9.90 12.43
C PHE A 307 9.51 -10.45 11.17
N GLU A 308 9.77 -9.58 10.19
CA GLU A 308 10.25 -9.94 8.84
C GLU A 308 11.76 -9.74 8.70
N GLY A 309 12.53 -10.82 8.91
CA GLY A 309 13.99 -10.78 8.77
C GLY A 309 14.48 -10.45 7.34
N GLU A 310 13.68 -10.83 6.35
CA GLU A 310 13.93 -10.55 4.92
C GLU A 310 13.84 -9.06 4.56
N SER A 311 13.16 -8.24 5.37
CA SER A 311 13.08 -6.79 5.14
C SER A 311 14.44 -6.07 5.26
N ALA A 312 15.49 -6.73 5.77
CA ALA A 312 16.86 -6.23 5.80
C ALA A 312 17.38 -5.82 4.40
N THR A 313 16.88 -6.46 3.34
CA THR A 313 17.27 -6.17 1.96
C THR A 313 16.89 -4.76 1.51
N LEU A 314 15.84 -4.16 2.10
CA LEU A 314 15.43 -2.77 1.84
C LEU A 314 16.52 -1.77 2.25
N PHE A 315 17.37 -2.15 3.19
CA PHE A 315 18.48 -1.36 3.71
C PHE A 315 19.82 -1.76 3.06
N GLY A 316 19.78 -2.48 1.94
CA GLY A 316 20.97 -2.89 1.19
C GLY A 316 21.73 -4.07 1.78
N ASN A 317 21.21 -4.68 2.84
CA ASN A 317 21.86 -5.81 3.51
C ASN A 317 21.54 -7.14 2.81
N VAL A 318 22.16 -7.32 1.65
CA VAL A 318 22.07 -8.53 0.82
C VAL A 318 23.42 -9.25 0.77
N THR A 319 23.41 -10.56 0.56
CA THR A 319 24.65 -11.31 0.31
C THR A 319 24.56 -12.23 -0.90
N HIS A 320 23.35 -12.54 -1.35
CA HIS A 320 23.13 -13.46 -2.46
C HIS A 320 21.99 -12.97 -3.36
N TYR A 321 22.05 -13.42 -4.62
CA TYR A 321 20.97 -13.29 -5.59
C TYR A 321 20.61 -14.68 -6.12
N HIS A 322 19.33 -15.02 -6.11
CA HIS A 322 18.79 -16.26 -6.65
C HIS A 322 18.05 -16.00 -7.96
N ALA A 323 18.32 -16.82 -8.99
CA ALA A 323 17.74 -16.67 -10.33
C ALA A 323 16.20 -16.52 -10.33
N ARG A 324 15.51 -17.23 -9.42
CA ARG A 324 14.04 -17.21 -9.31
C ARG A 324 13.52 -16.21 -8.27
N TYR A 325 14.25 -16.07 -7.16
CA TYR A 325 13.74 -15.41 -5.95
C TYR A 325 14.37 -14.05 -5.71
N GLY A 326 15.28 -13.58 -6.56
CA GLY A 326 15.91 -12.27 -6.38
C GLY A 326 16.94 -12.23 -5.26
N TYR A 327 17.16 -11.03 -4.73
CA TYR A 327 18.09 -10.74 -3.65
C TYR A 327 17.62 -11.32 -2.32
N TYR A 328 18.58 -11.77 -1.52
CA TYR A 328 18.35 -12.18 -0.15
C TYR A 328 19.64 -12.11 0.68
N ARG A 329 19.48 -12.29 1.99
CA ARG A 329 20.59 -12.37 2.94
C ARG A 329 20.75 -13.81 3.41
N GLN A 330 21.98 -14.29 3.44
CA GLN A 330 22.31 -15.62 3.97
C GLN A 330 21.75 -15.80 5.39
N GLY A 331 21.03 -16.89 5.65
CA GLY A 331 20.32 -17.11 6.92
C GLY A 331 18.86 -16.63 6.94
N CYS A 332 18.46 -15.81 5.95
CA CYS A 332 17.07 -15.41 5.68
C CYS A 332 16.76 -15.58 4.18
N PRO A 333 16.82 -16.80 3.61
CA PRO A 333 16.41 -17.01 2.24
C PRO A 333 14.88 -16.89 2.11
N PRO A 334 14.37 -16.58 0.91
CA PRO A 334 12.93 -16.64 0.62
C PRO A 334 12.38 -18.05 0.87
N GLU A 335 11.13 -18.15 1.35
CA GLU A 335 10.53 -19.43 1.71
C GLU A 335 10.57 -20.46 0.57
N HIS A 336 11.02 -21.68 0.87
CA HIS A 336 11.14 -22.77 -0.09
C HIS A 336 10.22 -23.96 0.27
N PRO A 337 9.35 -24.43 -0.65
CA PRO A 337 8.37 -25.47 -0.35
C PRO A 337 8.93 -26.90 -0.28
N GLN A 338 10.22 -27.14 -0.54
CA GLN A 338 10.79 -28.49 -0.48
C GLN A 338 11.35 -28.85 0.90
N LYS A 339 11.24 -30.15 1.25
CA LYS A 339 11.93 -30.74 2.41
C LYS A 339 13.44 -30.63 2.23
N LEU A 340 14.14 -30.23 3.28
CA LEU A 340 15.61 -30.34 3.34
C LEU A 340 16.05 -31.80 3.17
N PRO A 341 17.21 -32.08 2.54
CA PRO A 341 17.76 -33.42 2.48
C PRO A 341 18.02 -34.01 3.89
N GLN A 342 17.91 -35.34 4.05
CA GLN A 342 18.05 -36.04 5.35
C GLN A 342 19.40 -35.80 6.06
N THR A 343 20.47 -35.49 5.33
CA THR A 343 21.79 -35.16 5.89
C THR A 343 21.80 -33.87 6.71
N TYR A 344 20.76 -33.03 6.61
CA TYR A 344 20.62 -31.75 7.31
C TYR A 344 19.93 -31.90 8.68
N GLN A 345 19.33 -33.06 8.97
CA GLN A 345 18.61 -33.30 10.24
C GLN A 345 19.54 -33.70 11.41
N ALA A 346 20.82 -33.98 11.15
CA ALA A 346 21.70 -34.62 12.13
C ALA A 346 22.69 -33.69 12.87
N ASN A 347 23.05 -32.50 12.36
CA ASN A 347 24.27 -31.79 12.79
C ASN A 347 24.18 -30.25 13.01
N GLY A 348 23.04 -29.70 13.44
CA GLY A 348 22.93 -28.25 13.75
C GLY A 348 22.76 -27.34 12.52
N TYR A 349 22.71 -26.01 12.76
CA TYR A 349 22.48 -24.99 11.71
C TYR A 349 23.45 -25.15 10.55
N CYS A 350 22.93 -25.49 9.39
CA CYS A 350 23.68 -25.52 8.15
C CYS A 350 23.52 -24.16 7.45
N LEU A 351 24.64 -23.55 7.05
CA LEU A 351 24.64 -22.42 6.13
C LEU A 351 23.91 -22.85 4.85
N HIS A 352 22.67 -22.39 4.70
CA HIS A 352 21.85 -22.38 3.49
C HIS A 352 21.72 -23.74 2.73
N PRO A 353 20.55 -24.38 2.62
CA PRO A 353 20.39 -25.47 1.65
C PRO A 353 20.68 -24.94 0.25
N PRO A 354 21.49 -25.59 -0.60
CA PRO A 354 21.65 -25.13 -1.97
C PRO A 354 20.26 -25.08 -2.60
N LEU A 355 19.73 -23.88 -2.81
CA LEU A 355 18.50 -23.59 -3.54
C LEU A 355 18.79 -23.92 -5.01
N GLU A 356 19.04 -25.20 -5.31
CA GLU A 356 19.65 -25.61 -6.57
C GLU A 356 20.97 -24.83 -6.85
N ASN A 357 21.72 -25.11 -7.92
CA ASN A 357 22.93 -24.32 -8.27
C ASN A 357 22.53 -22.97 -8.93
N LEU A 358 21.55 -22.26 -8.35
CA LEU A 358 20.86 -21.10 -8.93
C LEU A 358 21.06 -19.80 -8.14
N SER A 359 21.88 -19.83 -7.09
CA SER A 359 22.27 -18.64 -6.34
C SER A 359 23.70 -18.20 -6.71
N LYS A 360 23.95 -16.91 -6.51
CA LYS A 360 25.25 -16.27 -6.70
C LYS A 360 25.48 -15.26 -5.59
N GLU A 361 26.70 -15.20 -5.07
CA GLU A 361 27.10 -14.17 -4.12
C GLU A 361 27.09 -12.79 -4.78
N VAL A 362 26.58 -11.79 -4.07
CA VAL A 362 26.53 -10.40 -4.53
C VAL A 362 26.93 -9.46 -3.39
N PRO A 363 27.60 -8.34 -3.70
CA PRO A 363 27.91 -7.34 -2.68
C PRO A 363 26.63 -6.63 -2.18
N PRO A 364 26.62 -6.14 -0.94
CA PRO A 364 25.57 -5.25 -0.46
C PRO A 364 25.56 -3.95 -1.25
N PHE A 365 24.39 -3.30 -1.33
CA PHE A 365 24.24 -1.97 -1.94
C PHE A 365 23.94 -0.91 -0.89
N ALA A 366 23.98 0.37 -1.28
CA ALA A 366 23.75 1.47 -0.35
C ALA A 366 22.31 1.44 0.20
N PRO A 367 22.11 1.76 1.49
CA PRO A 367 20.78 1.91 2.05
C PRO A 367 20.06 3.16 1.50
N PRO A 368 18.75 3.32 1.76
CA PRO A 368 18.01 4.53 1.37
C PRO A 368 18.62 5.82 1.92
N GLU A 369 18.92 6.77 1.02
CA GLU A 369 19.54 8.06 1.38
C GLU A 369 18.52 9.22 1.50
N LEU A 370 17.31 9.06 0.97
CA LEU A 370 16.27 10.08 0.95
C LEU A 370 14.92 9.50 1.37
N ILE A 371 14.31 10.10 2.38
CA ILE A 371 12.98 9.75 2.89
C ILE A 371 12.07 10.96 2.67
N LEU A 372 10.98 10.74 1.93
CA LEU A 372 9.95 11.74 1.67
C LEU A 372 8.74 11.41 2.55
N GLN A 373 8.51 12.22 3.59
CA GLN A 373 7.37 12.05 4.47
C GLN A 373 6.21 12.91 4.00
N ASP A 374 5.16 12.28 3.48
CA ASP A 374 3.93 12.99 3.16
C ASP A 374 3.06 13.19 4.40
N GLU A 375 2.35 14.31 4.47
CA GLU A 375 1.40 14.65 5.53
C GLU A 375 1.94 14.44 6.97
N LEU A 376 3.09 15.05 7.28
CA LEU A 376 3.77 14.89 8.59
C LEU A 376 2.87 15.18 9.81
N HIS A 377 1.84 16.02 9.65
CA HIS A 377 0.90 16.32 10.72
C HIS A 377 0.02 15.13 11.11
N LEU A 378 -0.09 14.08 10.28
CA LEU A 378 -0.80 12.84 10.60
C LEU A 378 0.02 11.94 11.53
N ILE A 379 1.33 12.16 11.65
CA ILE A 379 2.19 11.45 12.59
C ILE A 379 2.10 12.17 13.94
N GLU A 380 0.99 11.93 14.63
CA GLU A 380 0.67 12.53 15.92
C GLU A 380 0.15 11.52 16.95
N GLY A 381 0.01 11.97 18.20
CA GLY A 381 -0.62 11.20 19.27
C GLY A 381 0.12 9.90 19.62
N PRO A 382 -0.62 8.81 19.91
CA PRO A 382 -0.06 7.49 20.17
C PRO A 382 0.73 6.93 18.98
N LEU A 383 0.19 7.04 17.77
CA LEU A 383 0.85 6.58 16.54
C LEU A 383 2.21 7.27 16.36
N GLY A 384 2.25 8.61 16.41
CA GLY A 384 3.50 9.35 16.27
C GLY A 384 4.52 9.07 17.37
N SER A 385 4.06 8.74 18.59
CA SER A 385 4.96 8.33 19.68
C SER A 385 5.62 6.99 19.39
N MET A 386 4.86 5.99 18.90
CA MET A 386 5.42 4.70 18.49
C MET A 386 6.35 4.85 17.29
N VAL A 387 5.93 5.58 16.26
CA VAL A 387 6.76 5.88 15.07
C VAL A 387 8.09 6.48 15.48
N GLY A 388 8.12 7.44 16.41
CA GLY A 388 9.37 8.09 16.84
C GLY A 388 10.39 7.16 17.49
N ILE A 389 9.95 6.07 18.17
CA ILE A 389 10.86 5.03 18.67
C ILE A 389 11.28 4.09 17.53
N TYR A 390 10.35 3.61 16.69
CA TYR A 390 10.68 2.73 15.57
C TYR A 390 11.61 3.39 14.54
N GLU A 391 11.50 4.70 14.37
CA GLU A 391 12.42 5.54 13.59
C GLU A 391 13.87 5.44 14.08
N THR A 392 14.12 5.02 15.31
CA THR A 392 15.48 4.71 15.77
C THR A 392 16.11 3.60 14.93
N ALA A 393 15.34 2.53 14.65
CA ALA A 393 15.82 1.43 13.82
C ALA A 393 15.91 1.82 12.35
N VAL A 394 14.89 2.48 11.81
CA VAL A 394 14.88 2.92 10.41
C VAL A 394 16.05 3.88 10.14
N ASP A 395 16.23 4.90 10.99
CA ASP A 395 17.34 5.83 10.87
C ASP A 395 18.68 5.11 10.92
N TYR A 396 18.85 4.16 11.86
CA TYR A 396 20.09 3.41 12.06
C TYR A 396 20.42 2.47 10.89
N LEU A 397 19.43 1.71 10.40
CA LEU A 397 19.58 0.81 9.26
C LEU A 397 19.86 1.57 7.96
N CYS A 398 19.42 2.82 7.86
CA CYS A 398 19.72 3.69 6.74
C CYS A 398 21.10 4.38 6.82
N GLN A 399 21.85 4.20 7.92
CA GLN A 399 23.18 4.83 8.05
C GLN A 399 24.22 4.08 7.23
N ARG A 400 25.14 4.86 6.63
CA ARG A 400 26.36 4.31 6.03
C ARG A 400 27.57 5.09 6.48
N GLU A 401 28.70 4.41 6.59
CA GLU A 401 29.98 5.04 6.86
C GLU A 401 30.68 5.37 5.54
N ALA A 402 31.12 6.61 5.38
CA ALA A 402 31.98 7.03 4.28
C ALA A 402 33.00 8.05 4.80
N ASP A 403 34.27 7.87 4.44
CA ASP A 403 35.38 8.73 4.88
C ASP A 403 35.44 8.96 6.40
N GLY A 404 35.15 7.91 7.19
CA GLY A 404 35.11 7.97 8.65
C GLY A 404 33.95 8.77 9.24
N LYS A 405 32.95 9.15 8.43
CA LYS A 405 31.75 9.87 8.84
C LYS A 405 30.50 9.00 8.66
N ILE A 406 29.61 9.09 9.63
CA ILE A 406 28.28 8.50 9.55
C ILE A 406 27.40 9.41 8.70
N ILE A 407 26.95 8.91 7.56
CA ILE A 407 25.97 9.55 6.70
C ILE A 407 24.59 9.01 7.08
N ARG A 408 23.69 9.92 7.48
CA ARG A 408 22.30 9.63 7.83
C ARG A 408 21.38 9.98 6.65
N PRO A 409 20.21 9.35 6.49
CA PRO A 409 19.27 9.70 5.43
C PRO A 409 18.76 11.13 5.56
N LYS A 410 18.51 11.77 4.43
CA LYS A 410 17.87 13.10 4.34
C LYS A 410 16.35 12.93 4.41
N TYR A 411 15.70 13.73 5.26
CA TYR A 411 14.24 13.78 5.33
C TYR A 411 13.73 15.05 4.66
N ILE A 412 12.71 14.92 3.83
CA ILE A 412 11.90 16.02 3.31
C ILE A 412 10.46 15.69 3.68
N ALA A 413 9.79 16.59 4.38
CA ALA A 413 8.44 16.37 4.86
C ALA A 413 7.48 17.43 4.33
N SER A 414 6.34 17.01 3.77
CA SER A 414 5.23 17.88 3.43
C SER A 414 4.28 18.00 4.64
N THR A 415 3.66 19.18 4.82
CA THR A 415 2.60 19.34 5.82
C THR A 415 1.74 20.56 5.53
N ALA A 416 0.41 20.40 5.59
CA ALA A 416 -0.54 21.50 5.40
C ALA A 416 -0.66 22.41 6.65
N THR A 417 -0.57 21.83 7.85
CA THR A 417 -0.81 22.52 9.11
C THR A 417 0.21 22.07 10.13
N VAL A 418 1.21 22.91 10.40
CA VAL A 418 2.18 22.62 11.45
C VAL A 418 2.42 23.84 12.32
N ARG A 419 2.29 23.64 13.63
CA ARG A 419 2.62 24.63 14.65
C ARG A 419 3.63 24.01 15.60
N ARG A 420 4.69 24.75 15.93
CA ARG A 420 5.82 24.25 16.74
C ARG A 420 6.37 22.93 16.16
N ALA A 421 6.66 22.94 14.86
CA ALA A 421 7.15 21.79 14.11
C ALA A 421 8.50 21.28 14.62
N GLU A 422 9.37 22.16 15.12
CA GLU A 422 10.74 21.81 15.53
C GLU A 422 10.77 20.75 16.66
N PRO A 423 10.04 20.90 17.79
CA PRO A 423 9.92 19.82 18.78
C PRO A 423 9.34 18.52 18.23
N GLN A 424 8.41 18.57 17.27
CA GLN A 424 7.85 17.37 16.65
C GLN A 424 8.91 16.65 15.80
N VAL A 425 9.59 17.38 14.93
CA VAL A 425 10.66 16.85 14.06
C VAL A 425 11.84 16.33 14.86
N GLN A 426 12.22 17.04 15.93
CA GLN A 426 13.25 16.56 16.85
C GLN A 426 12.81 15.27 17.55
N ALA A 427 11.57 15.18 18.02
CA ALA A 427 11.06 13.99 18.68
C ALA A 427 10.99 12.77 17.72
N LEU A 428 10.46 12.97 16.52
CA LEU A 428 10.25 11.91 15.51
C LEU A 428 11.54 11.48 14.82
N PHE A 429 12.45 12.40 14.50
CA PHE A 429 13.59 12.12 13.62
C PHE A 429 14.96 12.43 14.25
N ALA A 430 15.02 13.04 15.44
CA ALA A 430 16.24 13.55 16.07
C ALA A 430 17.09 14.39 15.09
N ARG A 431 16.44 15.37 14.48
CA ARG A 431 17.00 16.29 13.48
C ARG A 431 16.56 17.71 13.75
N THR A 432 17.37 18.66 13.29
CA THR A 432 17.02 20.08 13.25
C THR A 432 16.06 20.35 12.08
N LEU A 433 15.07 21.21 12.30
CA LEU A 433 14.11 21.59 11.27
C LEU A 433 14.66 22.73 10.40
N ALA A 434 14.48 22.61 9.08
CA ALA A 434 14.51 23.73 8.15
C ALA A 434 13.16 23.82 7.45
N GLN A 435 12.45 24.93 7.62
CA GLN A 435 11.13 25.14 7.01
C GLN A 435 11.26 25.85 5.67
N PHE A 436 10.60 25.31 4.65
CA PHE A 436 10.45 25.92 3.34
C PHE A 436 8.96 25.97 2.94
N PRO A 437 8.44 27.10 2.43
CA PRO A 437 9.10 28.40 2.36
C PRO A 437 9.34 29.00 3.77
N PRO A 438 10.38 29.84 3.95
CA PRO A 438 10.65 30.47 5.23
C PRO A 438 9.55 31.49 5.60
N PRO A 439 9.43 31.86 6.90
CA PRO A 439 8.56 32.97 7.31
C PRO A 439 8.98 34.29 6.61
N ALA A 440 8.01 35.08 6.19
CA ALA A 440 8.22 36.39 5.56
C ALA A 440 7.77 37.55 6.45
N LEU A 441 8.01 38.80 6.01
CA LEU A 441 7.65 40.02 6.73
C LEU A 441 6.14 40.19 6.91
N SER A 442 5.36 39.76 5.92
CA SER A 442 3.89 39.79 5.95
C SER A 442 3.34 38.37 5.92
N ALA A 443 2.24 38.14 6.64
CA ALA A 443 1.50 36.88 6.53
C ALA A 443 0.87 36.70 5.15
N ASP A 444 0.54 37.82 4.50
CA ASP A 444 -0.17 37.92 3.22
C ASP A 444 0.75 37.96 2.01
N ASP A 445 2.06 38.18 2.21
CA ASP A 445 3.05 38.15 1.13
C ASP A 445 4.29 37.40 1.61
N ARG A 446 4.43 36.17 1.12
CA ARG A 446 5.52 35.27 1.47
C ARG A 446 6.53 35.06 0.35
N PHE A 447 6.58 35.95 -0.66
CA PHE A 447 7.35 35.82 -1.91
C PHE A 447 6.90 34.66 -2.82
N PHE A 448 6.66 33.47 -2.28
CA PHE A 448 6.17 32.29 -3.00
C PHE A 448 4.64 32.27 -3.18
N ALA A 449 3.91 32.97 -2.30
CA ALA A 449 2.46 33.08 -2.35
C ALA A 449 2.01 34.41 -1.76
N THR A 450 1.03 35.04 -2.39
CA THR A 450 0.33 36.23 -1.89
C THR A 450 -1.12 35.90 -1.57
N MET A 451 -1.54 36.12 -0.33
CA MET A 451 -2.94 36.09 0.07
C MET A 451 -3.52 37.50 -0.09
N GLN A 452 -4.64 37.64 -0.79
CA GLN A 452 -5.40 38.89 -0.84
C GLN A 452 -6.80 38.60 -0.34
N GLU A 453 -7.36 39.47 0.52
CA GLU A 453 -8.76 39.38 0.91
C GLU A 453 -9.62 39.63 -0.33
N VAL A 454 -10.22 38.55 -0.84
CA VAL A 454 -11.08 38.58 -2.02
C VAL A 454 -12.46 39.08 -1.60
N HIS A 455 -13.03 40.01 -2.37
CA HIS A 455 -14.38 40.48 -2.11
C HIS A 455 -15.37 39.29 -2.18
N PRO A 456 -16.37 39.18 -1.29
CA PRO A 456 -17.31 38.03 -1.27
C PRO A 456 -18.07 37.77 -2.58
N LEU A 457 -18.10 38.74 -3.49
CA LEU A 457 -18.74 38.64 -4.81
C LEU A 457 -17.76 38.33 -5.96
N ASP A 458 -16.45 38.30 -5.71
CA ASP A 458 -15.47 37.91 -6.72
C ASP A 458 -15.38 36.38 -6.79
N SER A 459 -15.87 35.83 -7.90
CA SER A 459 -15.88 34.40 -8.17
C SER A 459 -14.75 33.93 -9.09
N ASN A 460 -13.88 34.83 -9.54
CA ASN A 460 -12.88 34.54 -10.57
C ASN A 460 -11.56 34.03 -9.98
N ARG A 461 -11.37 34.14 -8.66
CA ARG A 461 -10.16 33.70 -7.96
C ARG A 461 -10.45 32.52 -7.03
N PRO A 462 -9.51 31.58 -6.87
CA PRO A 462 -9.59 30.56 -5.82
C PRO A 462 -9.72 31.19 -4.43
N GLY A 463 -10.46 30.54 -3.55
CA GLY A 463 -10.75 31.04 -2.20
C GLY A 463 -12.05 30.48 -1.65
N ARG A 464 -12.36 30.75 -0.37
CA ARG A 464 -13.62 30.30 0.24
C ARG A 464 -14.33 31.44 0.95
N LEU A 465 -15.64 31.54 0.72
CA LEU A 465 -16.55 32.28 1.57
C LEU A 465 -17.06 31.36 2.67
N TYR A 466 -16.71 31.68 3.92
CA TYR A 466 -17.15 30.96 5.11
C TYR A 466 -18.41 31.62 5.69
N VAL A 467 -19.46 30.83 5.91
CA VAL A 467 -20.73 31.29 6.49
C VAL A 467 -21.07 30.45 7.72
N GLY A 468 -21.15 31.06 8.89
CA GLY A 468 -21.60 30.42 10.13
C GLY A 468 -23.11 30.52 10.29
N VAL A 469 -23.78 29.40 10.57
CA VAL A 469 -25.22 29.35 10.83
C VAL A 469 -25.46 28.72 12.19
N CYS A 470 -26.18 29.43 13.07
CA CYS A 470 -26.68 28.89 14.33
C CYS A 470 -28.21 29.05 14.39
N ALA A 471 -28.91 28.04 14.90
CA ALA A 471 -30.37 28.06 15.01
C ALA A 471 -30.82 27.74 16.45
N PRO A 472 -30.76 28.72 17.38
CA PRO A 472 -31.26 28.56 18.73
C PRO A 472 -32.74 28.14 18.77
N GLY A 473 -33.11 27.25 19.70
CA GLY A 473 -34.49 26.79 19.86
C GLY A 473 -35.00 25.80 18.81
N LYS A 474 -34.15 25.32 17.89
CA LYS A 474 -34.49 24.25 16.93
C LYS A 474 -33.59 23.03 17.11
N GLY A 475 -34.16 21.84 16.94
CA GLY A 475 -33.38 20.60 16.85
C GLY A 475 -32.53 20.58 15.59
N ALA A 476 -31.42 19.83 15.59
CA ALA A 476 -30.42 19.86 14.51
C ALA A 476 -30.97 19.44 13.13
N GLN A 477 -31.98 18.59 13.06
CA GLN A 477 -32.52 18.08 11.79
C GLN A 477 -33.16 19.18 10.93
N THR A 478 -33.97 20.07 11.53
CA THR A 478 -34.70 21.10 10.76
C THR A 478 -33.77 22.08 10.03
N PRO A 479 -32.72 22.65 10.67
CA PRO A 479 -31.73 23.47 9.97
C PRO A 479 -30.99 22.69 8.88
N ILE A 480 -30.62 21.43 9.12
CA ILE A 480 -29.92 20.59 8.13
C ILE A 480 -30.77 20.45 6.86
N VAL A 481 -32.04 20.06 7.00
CA VAL A 481 -32.98 19.94 5.87
C VAL A 481 -33.08 21.26 5.11
N ARG A 482 -33.28 22.38 5.83
CA ARG A 482 -33.44 23.70 5.22
C ARG A 482 -32.20 24.19 4.47
N ILE A 483 -31.01 24.03 5.07
CA ILE A 483 -29.74 24.44 4.46
C ILE A 483 -29.47 23.59 3.21
N TRP A 484 -29.55 22.27 3.33
CA TRP A 484 -29.25 21.36 2.22
C TRP A 484 -30.23 21.55 1.06
N SER A 485 -31.54 21.59 1.33
CA SER A 485 -32.54 21.83 0.29
C SER A 485 -32.35 23.18 -0.39
N ALA A 486 -31.97 24.24 0.34
CA ALA A 486 -31.74 25.55 -0.26
C ALA A 486 -30.55 25.54 -1.23
N LEU A 487 -29.44 24.94 -0.83
CA LEU A 487 -28.22 24.86 -1.64
C LEU A 487 -28.42 23.96 -2.87
N LEU A 488 -28.96 22.75 -2.68
CA LEU A 488 -29.22 21.81 -3.76
C LEU A 488 -30.21 22.35 -4.78
N GLN A 489 -31.30 22.96 -4.32
CA GLN A 489 -32.31 23.55 -5.20
C GLN A 489 -31.72 24.71 -6.01
N ARG A 490 -30.90 25.56 -5.40
CA ARG A 490 -30.34 26.71 -6.10
C ARG A 490 -29.43 26.30 -7.26
N ALA A 491 -28.61 25.27 -7.07
CA ALA A 491 -27.84 24.67 -8.17
C ALA A 491 -28.76 24.10 -9.27
N GLY A 492 -29.90 23.52 -8.89
CA GLY A 492 -30.92 23.06 -9.83
C GLY A 492 -31.59 24.18 -10.62
N GLU A 493 -31.90 25.31 -9.99
CA GLU A 493 -32.49 26.49 -10.65
C GLU A 493 -31.55 27.15 -11.65
N LEU A 494 -30.25 27.17 -11.34
CA LEU A 494 -29.22 27.72 -12.22
C LEU A 494 -28.94 26.83 -13.44
N LYS A 495 -29.41 25.57 -13.43
CA LYS A 495 -29.30 24.67 -14.57
C LYS A 495 -30.06 25.24 -15.77
N GLY A 496 -29.35 25.51 -16.85
CA GLY A 496 -29.91 26.15 -18.06
C GLY A 496 -29.93 27.68 -18.01
N GLN A 497 -29.63 28.30 -16.87
CA GLN A 497 -29.43 29.75 -16.74
C GLN A 497 -27.93 30.12 -16.78
N ALA A 498 -27.06 29.24 -16.27
CA ALA A 498 -25.62 29.39 -16.27
C ALA A 498 -24.94 28.31 -17.15
N PRO A 499 -23.77 28.59 -17.74
CA PRO A 499 -22.94 27.59 -18.40
C PRO A 499 -22.57 26.46 -17.44
N ASP A 500 -22.55 25.22 -17.94
CA ASP A 500 -22.25 24.04 -17.12
C ASP A 500 -20.87 24.09 -16.47
N GLU A 501 -19.89 24.69 -17.13
CA GLU A 501 -18.53 24.90 -16.58
C GLU A 501 -18.54 25.75 -15.29
N LYS A 502 -19.42 26.75 -15.20
CA LYS A 502 -19.56 27.60 -14.00
C LYS A 502 -20.42 26.95 -12.93
N LEU A 503 -21.36 26.08 -13.31
CA LEU A 503 -22.27 25.41 -12.41
C LEU A 503 -21.68 24.14 -11.79
N ASP A 504 -20.87 23.41 -12.56
CA ASP A 504 -20.27 22.13 -12.16
C ASP A 504 -19.61 22.17 -10.78
N PRO A 505 -18.81 23.20 -10.42
CA PRO A 505 -18.16 23.25 -9.13
C PRO A 505 -19.13 23.30 -7.94
N PHE A 506 -20.32 23.87 -8.14
CA PHE A 506 -21.36 24.01 -7.13
C PHE A 506 -22.46 22.95 -7.24
N TRP A 507 -22.34 22.01 -8.20
CA TRP A 507 -23.37 21.01 -8.44
C TRP A 507 -23.42 19.96 -7.34
N THR A 508 -22.25 19.49 -6.91
CA THR A 508 -22.10 18.46 -5.88
C THR A 508 -21.97 19.12 -4.50
N LEU A 509 -22.93 18.84 -3.62
CA LEU A 509 -22.87 19.33 -2.23
C LEU A 509 -22.11 18.35 -1.34
N VAL A 510 -21.00 18.81 -0.75
CA VAL A 510 -20.21 18.04 0.22
C VAL A 510 -20.73 18.27 1.63
N GLY A 511 -21.17 17.21 2.31
CA GLY A 511 -21.51 17.22 3.73
C GLY A 511 -20.40 16.61 4.57
N TYR A 512 -19.76 17.40 5.43
CA TYR A 512 -18.71 16.92 6.34
C TYR A 512 -19.23 16.74 7.76
N PHE A 513 -18.97 15.57 8.34
CA PHE A 513 -19.47 15.14 9.63
C PHE A 513 -18.35 14.69 10.57
N ASN A 514 -18.44 15.10 11.84
CA ASN A 514 -17.46 14.75 12.87
C ASN A 514 -17.60 13.32 13.39
N ALA A 515 -18.74 12.67 13.15
CA ALA A 515 -19.02 11.31 13.62
C ALA A 515 -19.89 10.54 12.63
N LEU A 516 -19.63 9.24 12.49
CA LEU A 516 -20.40 8.33 11.61
C LEU A 516 -21.90 8.31 11.95
N ARG A 517 -22.25 8.44 13.24
CA ARG A 517 -23.65 8.52 13.68
C ARG A 517 -24.36 9.76 13.12
N GLU A 518 -23.66 10.89 13.03
CA GLU A 518 -24.23 12.13 12.49
C GLU A 518 -24.37 12.07 10.98
N LEU A 519 -23.37 11.50 10.30
CA LEU A 519 -23.42 11.20 8.88
C LEU A 519 -24.64 10.33 8.56
N ALA A 520 -24.82 9.21 9.27
CA ALA A 520 -25.95 8.31 9.08
C ALA A 520 -27.30 9.02 9.32
N GLY A 521 -27.37 9.92 10.30
CA GLY A 521 -28.56 10.74 10.55
C GLY A 521 -28.90 11.66 9.37
N ALA A 522 -27.91 12.38 8.83
CA ALA A 522 -28.10 13.24 7.67
C ALA A 522 -28.42 12.45 6.39
N LEU A 523 -27.89 11.23 6.28
CA LEU A 523 -28.19 10.29 5.20
C LEU A 523 -29.68 9.93 5.14
N SER A 524 -30.30 9.71 6.31
CA SER A 524 -31.74 9.47 6.41
C SER A 524 -32.55 10.69 5.97
N LEU A 525 -32.14 11.89 6.40
CA LEU A 525 -32.79 13.15 5.98
C LEU A 525 -32.68 13.37 4.46
N TYR A 526 -31.56 13.01 3.84
CA TYR A 526 -31.37 13.11 2.40
C TYR A 526 -32.27 12.18 1.60
N ARG A 527 -32.63 11.01 2.16
CA ARG A 527 -33.51 10.05 1.50
C ARG A 527 -34.97 10.46 1.51
N GLN A 528 -35.43 11.15 2.55
CA GLN A 528 -36.85 11.40 2.79
C GLN A 528 -37.17 12.90 2.94
N ASP A 529 -36.69 13.53 4.01
CA ASP A 529 -37.09 14.89 4.39
C ASP A 529 -36.63 15.97 3.39
N ILE A 530 -35.41 15.87 2.86
CA ILE A 530 -34.86 16.85 1.90
C ILE A 530 -35.65 16.83 0.59
N PRO A 531 -35.88 15.68 -0.08
CA PRO A 531 -36.75 15.60 -1.24
C PRO A 531 -38.18 16.10 -0.98
N GLU A 532 -38.76 15.78 0.17
CA GLU A 532 -40.11 16.26 0.54
C GLU A 532 -40.14 17.78 0.69
N TRP A 533 -39.16 18.35 1.40
CA TRP A 533 -39.05 19.79 1.58
C TRP A 533 -38.82 20.54 0.27
N LEU A 534 -38.07 19.95 -0.67
CA LEU A 534 -37.89 20.50 -2.02
C LEU A 534 -39.20 20.61 -2.78
N LYS A 535 -40.03 19.57 -2.75
CA LYS A 535 -41.37 19.54 -3.38
C LYS A 535 -42.31 20.60 -2.80
N HIS A 536 -42.24 20.82 -1.48
CA HIS A 536 -43.04 21.85 -0.82
C HIS A 536 -42.63 23.27 -1.23
N ARG A 537 -41.36 23.49 -1.60
CA ARG A 537 -40.82 24.83 -1.88
C ARG A 537 -41.04 25.28 -3.33
N THR A 538 -41.02 24.35 -4.28
CA THR A 538 -41.12 24.66 -5.71
C THR A 538 -41.63 23.46 -6.52
N ASN A 539 -42.41 23.75 -7.57
CA ASN A 539 -42.89 22.73 -8.51
C ASN A 539 -41.78 22.22 -9.46
N LEU A 540 -40.68 22.98 -9.61
CA LEU A 540 -39.51 22.62 -10.43
C LEU A 540 -38.36 22.15 -9.52
N CYS A 541 -38.57 21.04 -8.82
CA CYS A 541 -37.59 20.53 -7.86
C CYS A 541 -36.40 19.82 -8.55
N ARG A 542 -35.19 20.00 -8.01
CA ARG A 542 -34.02 19.23 -8.45
C ARG A 542 -34.23 17.75 -8.11
N PRO A 543 -34.18 16.82 -9.09
CA PRO A 543 -34.27 15.40 -8.80
C PRO A 543 -32.98 14.93 -8.13
N LEU A 544 -33.11 14.41 -6.92
CA LEU A 544 -32.03 13.79 -6.18
C LEU A 544 -32.12 12.27 -6.35
N ASP A 545 -31.04 11.66 -6.82
CA ASP A 545 -30.95 10.20 -6.99
C ASP A 545 -29.99 9.62 -5.95
N GLU A 546 -30.40 8.52 -5.32
CA GLU A 546 -29.58 7.78 -4.36
C GLU A 546 -28.32 7.22 -5.04
N TYR A 547 -28.38 6.83 -6.31
CA TYR A 547 -27.21 6.34 -7.07
C TYR A 547 -26.17 7.42 -7.33
N ARG A 548 -26.56 8.71 -7.27
CA ARG A 548 -25.67 9.86 -7.46
C ARG A 548 -25.12 10.39 -6.14
N ARG A 549 -25.35 9.67 -5.04
CA ARG A 549 -24.69 9.88 -3.74
C ARG A 549 -23.37 9.14 -3.67
N ILE A 550 -22.38 9.78 -3.03
CA ILE A 550 -21.10 9.17 -2.68
C ILE A 550 -20.86 9.27 -1.17
N GLU A 551 -20.35 8.21 -0.55
CA GLU A 551 -19.93 8.21 0.85
C GLU A 551 -18.41 7.99 0.93
N LEU A 552 -17.72 8.93 1.58
CA LEU A 552 -16.28 8.89 1.89
C LEU A 552 -16.09 8.85 3.40
N SER A 553 -16.17 7.65 3.96
CA SER A 553 -16.04 7.42 5.40
C SER A 553 -15.11 6.25 5.68
N SER A 554 -14.71 6.06 6.94
CA SER A 554 -13.90 4.90 7.34
C SER A 554 -14.59 3.54 7.13
N ARG A 555 -15.88 3.52 6.72
CA ARG A 555 -16.60 2.31 6.34
C ARG A 555 -16.38 1.93 4.87
N SER A 556 -15.96 2.87 4.03
CA SER A 556 -15.65 2.60 2.63
C SER A 556 -14.37 1.78 2.55
N LYS A 557 -14.36 0.70 1.77
CA LYS A 557 -13.14 -0.10 1.57
C LYS A 557 -12.11 0.74 0.82
N SER A 558 -10.83 0.55 1.13
CA SER A 558 -9.73 1.23 0.44
C SER A 558 -9.67 0.90 -1.05
N THR A 559 -10.10 -0.30 -1.44
CA THR A 559 -10.17 -0.76 -2.83
C THR A 559 -11.24 -0.02 -3.66
N ASP A 560 -12.30 0.46 -3.01
CA ASP A 560 -13.41 1.21 -3.63
C ASP A 560 -13.05 2.69 -3.86
N LEU A 561 -12.10 3.22 -3.07
CA LEU A 561 -11.77 4.64 -3.05
C LEU A 561 -11.43 5.23 -4.43
N PRO A 562 -10.57 4.62 -5.29
CA PRO A 562 -10.26 5.18 -6.60
C PRO A 562 -11.49 5.37 -7.50
N ASN A 563 -12.47 4.47 -7.43
CA ASN A 563 -13.69 4.63 -8.23
C ASN A 563 -14.63 5.68 -7.65
N LEU A 564 -14.78 5.73 -6.32
CA LEU A 564 -15.52 6.81 -5.65
C LEU A 564 -14.93 8.18 -6.01
N LEU A 565 -13.60 8.30 -6.09
CA LEU A 565 -12.90 9.50 -6.53
C LEU A 565 -13.18 9.81 -8.00
N ARG A 566 -13.08 8.83 -8.92
CA ARG A 566 -13.44 9.03 -10.34
C ARG A 566 -14.89 9.49 -10.51
N ARG A 567 -15.83 8.89 -9.77
CA ARG A 567 -17.24 9.31 -9.77
C ARG A 567 -17.41 10.73 -9.25
N LEU A 568 -16.61 11.14 -8.27
CA LEU A 568 -16.56 12.52 -7.80
C LEU A 568 -15.90 13.46 -8.79
N GLU A 569 -14.95 13.01 -9.60
CA GLU A 569 -14.31 13.79 -10.67
C GLU A 569 -15.23 14.01 -11.89
N THR A 570 -16.23 13.14 -12.09
CA THR A 570 -17.23 13.27 -13.17
C THR A 570 -17.90 14.65 -13.17
N ARG A 571 -17.69 15.39 -14.26
CA ARG A 571 -18.20 16.76 -14.46
C ARG A 571 -19.57 16.78 -15.13
N ARG A 572 -20.36 17.81 -14.85
CA ARG A 572 -21.53 18.21 -15.66
C ARG A 572 -21.10 18.48 -17.13
N PRO A 573 -21.98 18.24 -18.12
CA PRO A 573 -23.38 17.84 -18.02
C PRO A 573 -23.62 16.34 -17.82
N SER A 574 -22.58 15.52 -17.61
CA SER A 574 -22.73 14.07 -17.51
C SER A 574 -23.84 13.66 -16.52
N PRO A 575 -24.73 12.73 -16.90
CA PRO A 575 -25.78 12.24 -16.00
C PRO A 575 -25.18 11.53 -14.76
N GLY A 576 -23.94 11.04 -14.85
CA GLY A 576 -23.22 10.40 -13.75
C GLY A 576 -22.61 11.37 -12.73
N ALA A 577 -22.71 12.69 -12.91
CA ALA A 577 -22.18 13.67 -11.97
C ALA A 577 -22.90 13.58 -10.61
N ALA A 578 -22.13 13.44 -9.53
CA ALA A 578 -22.65 13.24 -8.19
C ALA A 578 -23.50 14.43 -7.71
N ASP A 579 -24.62 14.15 -7.05
CA ASP A 579 -25.46 15.18 -6.43
C ASP A 579 -24.90 15.59 -5.06
N THR A 580 -24.44 14.62 -4.27
CA THR A 580 -23.96 14.83 -2.91
C THR A 580 -22.84 13.90 -2.53
N THR A 581 -22.00 14.36 -1.61
CA THR A 581 -20.94 13.58 -0.99
C THR A 581 -21.07 13.66 0.52
N PHE A 582 -21.15 12.52 1.20
CA PHE A 582 -21.17 12.41 2.66
C PHE A 582 -19.79 12.00 3.13
N ALA A 583 -19.15 12.83 3.92
CA ALA A 583 -17.73 12.68 4.23
C ALA A 583 -17.44 12.81 5.73
N THR A 584 -16.47 12.04 6.21
CA THR A 584 -15.84 12.23 7.53
C THR A 584 -14.36 12.61 7.36
N SER A 585 -13.51 12.32 8.34
CA SER A 585 -12.07 12.60 8.33
C SER A 585 -11.34 12.11 7.08
N MET A 586 -11.82 11.04 6.43
CA MET A 586 -11.23 10.52 5.18
C MET A 586 -11.17 11.57 4.07
N PHE A 587 -12.11 12.53 4.03
CA PHE A 587 -12.10 13.62 3.07
C PHE A 587 -10.99 14.64 3.32
N GLY A 588 -10.63 14.87 4.59
CA GLY A 588 -9.55 15.78 4.97
C GLY A 588 -8.16 15.26 4.58
N THR A 589 -8.00 13.95 4.44
CA THR A 589 -6.72 13.25 4.21
C THR A 589 -6.63 12.68 2.80
N GLY A 590 -5.66 13.10 1.99
CA GLY A 590 -5.26 12.38 0.76
C GLY A 590 -6.26 12.34 -0.41
N VAL A 591 -7.43 12.98 -0.32
CA VAL A 591 -8.39 13.10 -1.43
C VAL A 591 -8.12 14.37 -2.24
N ASP A 592 -7.90 14.22 -3.54
CA ASP A 592 -7.62 15.32 -4.46
C ASP A 592 -8.74 15.44 -5.52
N ILE A 593 -9.73 16.29 -5.27
CA ILE A 593 -10.83 16.55 -6.22
C ILE A 593 -10.95 18.05 -6.42
N ASP A 594 -10.45 18.51 -7.55
CA ASP A 594 -10.28 19.93 -7.82
C ASP A 594 -11.58 20.70 -8.04
N ARG A 595 -12.63 20.04 -8.54
CA ARG A 595 -13.85 20.71 -8.99
C ARG A 595 -14.78 21.15 -7.86
N LEU A 596 -14.69 20.58 -6.66
CA LEU A 596 -15.70 20.81 -5.61
C LEU A 596 -15.63 22.24 -5.06
N SER A 597 -16.75 22.95 -5.02
CA SER A 597 -16.86 24.34 -4.55
C SER A 597 -18.03 24.60 -3.60
N LEU A 598 -18.75 23.57 -3.15
CA LEU A 598 -19.89 23.72 -2.23
C LEU A 598 -19.83 22.72 -1.08
N MET A 599 -19.81 23.22 0.16
CA MET A 599 -19.67 22.39 1.36
C MET A 599 -20.57 22.85 2.51
N VAL A 600 -21.10 21.88 3.27
CA VAL A 600 -21.72 22.07 4.57
C VAL A 600 -20.93 21.29 5.63
N VAL A 601 -20.42 21.99 6.64
CA VAL A 601 -19.75 21.40 7.80
C VAL A 601 -20.73 21.32 8.96
N HIS A 602 -20.92 20.12 9.53
CA HIS A 602 -21.85 19.88 10.64
C HIS A 602 -21.14 19.91 11.99
N GLY A 603 -21.20 21.07 12.64
CA GLY A 603 -20.51 21.35 13.91
C GLY A 603 -19.01 21.52 13.76
N GLN A 604 -18.36 22.11 14.76
CA GLN A 604 -16.92 22.31 14.72
C GLN A 604 -16.17 20.98 14.87
N PRO A 605 -15.25 20.62 13.95
CA PRO A 605 -14.37 19.45 14.10
C PRO A 605 -13.51 19.53 15.34
N LYS A 606 -13.08 18.36 15.86
CA LYS A 606 -12.37 18.29 17.15
C LYS A 606 -11.10 19.13 17.20
N THR A 607 -10.41 19.30 16.09
CA THR A 607 -9.20 20.11 15.95
C THR A 607 -9.37 21.15 14.84
N THR A 608 -8.68 22.28 14.96
CA THR A 608 -8.64 23.30 13.90
C THR A 608 -7.94 22.78 12.66
N SER A 609 -6.92 21.93 12.81
CA SER A 609 -6.25 21.26 11.68
C SER A 609 -7.23 20.48 10.82
N ALA A 610 -8.09 19.66 11.43
CA ALA A 610 -9.10 18.89 10.69
C ALA A 610 -10.11 19.80 9.95
N TYR A 611 -10.48 20.93 10.54
CA TYR A 611 -11.34 21.92 9.89
C TYR A 611 -10.67 22.55 8.66
N ILE A 612 -9.41 22.98 8.78
CA ILE A 612 -8.64 23.56 7.67
C ILE A 612 -8.45 22.53 6.56
N GLN A 613 -8.10 21.30 6.91
CA GLN A 613 -7.87 20.22 5.94
C GLN A 613 -9.15 19.87 5.18
N ALA A 614 -10.27 19.69 5.89
CA ALA A 614 -11.54 19.34 5.27
C ALA A 614 -12.07 20.48 4.37
N THR A 615 -12.07 21.72 4.87
CA THR A 615 -12.58 22.86 4.10
C THR A 615 -11.62 23.30 2.99
N GLY A 616 -10.33 22.98 3.12
CA GLY A 616 -9.30 23.18 2.11
C GLY A 616 -9.45 22.32 0.86
N ARG A 617 -10.34 21.32 0.87
CA ARG A 617 -10.66 20.47 -0.30
C ARG A 617 -11.68 21.11 -1.26
N VAL A 618 -12.23 22.27 -0.90
CA VAL A 618 -13.29 22.95 -1.66
C VAL A 618 -12.81 24.33 -2.08
N GLY A 619 -13.21 24.81 -3.27
CA GLY A 619 -12.84 26.12 -3.80
C GLY A 619 -11.36 26.23 -4.21
N ARG A 620 -10.84 25.21 -4.92
CA ARG A 620 -9.44 25.12 -5.38
C ARG A 620 -9.22 25.73 -6.76
N GLN A 621 -10.08 25.41 -7.74
CA GLN A 621 -10.02 25.97 -9.09
C GLN A 621 -10.75 27.33 -9.18
N VAL A 622 -11.89 27.44 -8.50
CA VAL A 622 -12.74 28.64 -8.45
C VAL A 622 -13.10 28.96 -7.00
N CYS A 623 -13.85 30.03 -6.76
CA CYS A 623 -14.32 30.33 -5.41
C CYS A 623 -15.22 29.20 -4.85
N GLY A 624 -15.14 28.96 -3.55
CA GLY A 624 -15.95 27.99 -2.83
C GLY A 624 -16.87 28.63 -1.79
N LEU A 625 -18.00 27.99 -1.51
CA LEU A 625 -18.91 28.33 -0.42
C LEU A 625 -18.88 27.23 0.64
N VAL A 626 -18.48 27.61 1.87
CA VAL A 626 -18.44 26.71 3.02
C VAL A 626 -19.43 27.21 4.07
N VAL A 627 -20.52 26.47 4.27
CA VAL A 627 -21.54 26.75 5.30
C VAL A 627 -21.27 25.88 6.51
N THR A 628 -20.93 26.47 7.66
CA THR A 628 -20.74 25.73 8.91
C THR A 628 -21.98 25.87 9.78
N PHE A 629 -22.66 24.75 10.05
CA PHE A 629 -23.82 24.73 10.93
C PHE A 629 -23.40 24.39 12.36
N PHE A 630 -23.56 25.36 13.26
CA PHE A 630 -23.24 25.25 14.68
C PHE A 630 -24.50 24.96 15.50
N ARG A 631 -24.46 23.92 16.34
CA ARG A 631 -25.59 23.57 17.20
C ARG A 631 -25.57 24.42 18.46
N ALA A 632 -26.60 25.22 18.67
CA ALA A 632 -26.74 26.07 19.86
C ALA A 632 -26.68 25.28 21.19
N THR A 633 -27.06 24.00 21.17
CA THR A 633 -27.03 23.14 22.36
C THR A 633 -25.64 22.60 22.69
N ARG A 634 -24.64 22.78 21.82
CA ARG A 634 -23.26 22.37 22.05
C ARG A 634 -22.44 23.61 22.42
N PRO A 635 -21.96 23.73 23.68
CA PRO A 635 -21.20 24.89 24.13
C PRO A 635 -20.01 25.22 23.21
N ARG A 636 -19.29 24.20 22.74
CA ARG A 636 -18.18 24.34 21.79
C ARG A 636 -18.62 24.94 20.45
N ASP A 637 -19.73 24.46 19.88
CA ASP A 637 -20.21 24.98 18.60
C ASP A 637 -20.69 26.43 18.76
N LEU A 638 -21.32 26.75 19.89
CA LEU A 638 -21.79 28.10 20.20
C LEU A 638 -20.62 29.08 20.34
N ASP A 639 -19.56 28.71 21.07
CA ASP A 639 -18.33 29.51 21.20
C ASP A 639 -17.70 29.81 19.84
N HIS A 640 -17.53 28.78 18.98
CA HIS A 640 -17.02 28.99 17.63
C HIS A 640 -17.94 29.85 16.74
N TYR A 641 -19.25 29.82 16.95
CA TYR A 641 -20.18 30.69 16.25
C TYR A 641 -20.07 32.15 16.71
N GLU A 642 -20.00 32.39 18.01
CA GLU A 642 -19.89 33.74 18.58
C GLU A 642 -18.60 34.44 18.15
N PHE A 643 -17.49 33.69 18.03
CA PHE A 643 -16.20 34.22 17.58
C PHE A 643 -15.88 33.93 16.10
N PHE A 644 -16.89 33.56 15.29
CA PHE A 644 -16.71 32.99 13.95
C PHE A 644 -15.76 33.80 13.04
N THR A 645 -15.98 35.11 12.91
CA THR A 645 -15.17 35.97 12.04
C THR A 645 -13.73 36.08 12.53
N GLY A 646 -13.53 36.26 13.85
CA GLY A 646 -12.18 36.34 14.44
C GLY A 646 -11.42 35.03 14.29
N TYR A 647 -12.10 33.90 14.52
CA TYR A 647 -11.56 32.56 14.31
C TYR A 647 -11.12 32.35 12.86
N HIS A 648 -11.98 32.70 11.88
CA HIS A 648 -11.67 32.50 10.46
C HIS A 648 -10.57 33.42 9.93
N ARG A 649 -10.47 34.65 10.44
CA ARG A 649 -9.38 35.58 10.08
C ARG A 649 -8.02 35.15 10.64
N ALA A 650 -7.98 34.26 11.63
CA ALA A 650 -6.76 33.79 12.28
C ALA A 650 -6.68 32.27 12.42
N LEU A 651 -7.27 31.49 11.50
CA LEU A 651 -7.38 30.02 11.60
C LEU A 651 -6.07 29.33 12.00
N TYR A 652 -4.97 29.66 11.31
CA TYR A 652 -3.67 29.05 11.55
C TYR A 652 -3.10 29.33 12.96
N ARG A 653 -3.55 30.40 13.64
CA ARG A 653 -3.18 30.69 15.03
C ARG A 653 -3.80 29.70 16.01
N TYR A 654 -4.96 29.15 15.68
CA TYR A 654 -5.71 28.20 16.52
C TYR A 654 -5.35 26.74 16.24
N VAL A 655 -4.53 26.47 15.22
CA VAL A 655 -3.96 25.14 14.99
C VAL A 655 -3.24 24.68 16.25
N GLU A 656 -3.61 23.50 16.72
CA GLU A 656 -3.06 22.85 17.88
C GLU A 656 -1.64 22.35 17.57
N PRO A 657 -0.68 22.47 18.50
CA PRO A 657 0.65 21.88 18.31
C PRO A 657 0.56 20.35 18.39
N VAL A 658 1.28 19.67 17.51
CA VAL A 658 1.27 18.21 17.45
C VAL A 658 1.92 17.59 18.69
N THR A 659 1.22 16.62 19.30
CA THR A 659 1.65 15.93 20.52
C THR A 659 2.26 14.58 20.18
N VAL A 660 3.60 14.48 20.18
CA VAL A 660 4.34 13.21 20.06
C VAL A 660 5.31 13.08 21.22
N ALA A 661 5.34 11.93 21.89
CA ALA A 661 6.22 11.68 23.04
C ALA A 661 6.80 10.25 22.97
N PRO A 662 7.77 10.00 22.07
CA PRO A 662 8.27 8.66 21.79
C PRO A 662 8.79 7.95 23.02
N PHE A 663 9.58 8.62 23.86
CA PHE A 663 10.15 8.01 25.07
C PHE A 663 9.27 8.16 26.30
N SER A 664 7.94 8.20 26.17
CA SER A 664 7.04 8.08 27.32
C SER A 664 7.04 6.65 27.88
N PRO A 665 6.74 6.42 29.17
CA PRO A 665 6.87 5.10 29.80
C PRO A 665 6.14 3.98 29.03
N ARG A 666 4.90 4.22 28.60
CA ARG A 666 4.10 3.22 27.84
C ARG A 666 4.64 2.97 26.44
N ALA A 667 5.17 4.00 25.78
CA ALA A 667 5.76 3.83 24.46
C ALA A 667 7.08 3.05 24.53
N ARG A 668 7.89 3.27 25.57
CA ARG A 668 9.11 2.49 25.84
C ARG A 668 8.78 1.02 26.12
N GLU A 669 7.85 0.77 27.04
CA GLU A 669 7.35 -0.57 27.39
C GLU A 669 6.94 -1.37 26.13
N ARG A 670 6.22 -0.73 25.20
CA ARG A 670 5.74 -1.40 23.96
C ARG A 670 6.79 -1.53 22.84
N SER A 671 7.83 -0.71 22.83
CA SER A 671 8.68 -0.54 21.62
C SER A 671 10.15 -0.92 21.80
N LEU A 672 10.72 -0.83 23.01
CA LEU A 672 12.16 -1.06 23.19
C LEU A 672 12.56 -2.50 22.84
N GLY A 673 11.77 -3.48 23.23
CA GLY A 673 11.96 -4.89 22.87
C GLY A 673 11.92 -5.12 21.36
N PRO A 674 10.79 -4.83 20.67
CA PRO A 674 10.68 -4.97 19.22
C PRO A 674 11.77 -4.22 18.43
N VAL A 675 12.13 -2.99 18.81
CA VAL A 675 13.22 -2.24 18.15
C VAL A 675 14.57 -2.90 18.35
N SER A 676 14.82 -3.51 19.52
CA SER A 676 16.05 -4.29 19.75
C SER A 676 16.11 -5.52 18.83
N VAL A 677 14.98 -6.18 18.60
CA VAL A 677 14.88 -7.30 17.64
C VAL A 677 15.17 -6.83 16.22
N ILE A 678 14.63 -5.68 15.81
CA ILE A 678 14.90 -5.09 14.48
C ILE A 678 16.40 -4.88 14.28
N LEU A 679 17.06 -4.23 15.25
CA LEU A 679 18.49 -3.95 15.15
C LEU A 679 19.32 -5.24 15.03
N LEU A 680 19.07 -6.23 15.91
CA LEU A 680 19.80 -7.51 15.87
C LEU A 680 19.58 -8.30 14.58
N ARG A 681 18.35 -8.33 14.08
CA ARG A 681 17.99 -9.15 12.92
C ARG A 681 18.33 -8.48 11.59
N LEU A 682 18.14 -7.18 11.47
CA LEU A 682 18.23 -6.48 10.18
C LEU A 682 19.57 -5.78 9.96
N ALA A 683 20.27 -5.34 11.01
CA ALA A 683 21.51 -4.61 10.82
C ALA A 683 22.64 -5.53 10.31
N HIS A 684 23.58 -4.93 9.58
CA HIS A 684 24.85 -5.58 9.24
C HIS A 684 25.88 -5.37 10.35
N LYS A 685 25.93 -4.15 10.90
CA LYS A 685 26.81 -3.77 12.01
C LYS A 685 26.06 -3.02 13.11
N ILE A 686 26.40 -3.30 14.36
CA ILE A 686 25.98 -2.52 15.52
C ILE A 686 27.21 -1.99 16.25
N GLY A 687 27.31 -0.67 16.44
CA GLY A 687 28.47 -0.07 17.12
C GLY A 687 29.81 -0.40 16.46
N GLY A 688 29.83 -0.50 15.11
CA GLY A 688 31.01 -0.89 14.33
C GLY A 688 31.31 -2.41 14.29
N LEU A 689 30.59 -3.21 15.07
CA LEU A 689 30.77 -4.66 15.15
C LEU A 689 29.89 -5.39 14.15
N VAL A 690 30.44 -6.39 13.46
CA VAL A 690 29.66 -7.30 12.62
C VAL A 690 28.85 -8.22 13.54
N LEU A 691 27.54 -8.28 13.31
CA LEU A 691 26.61 -9.11 14.07
C LEU A 691 26.81 -10.60 13.77
N ASP A 692 26.53 -11.45 14.76
CA ASP A 692 26.41 -12.89 14.55
C ASP A 692 25.28 -13.20 13.55
N ASP A 693 25.61 -13.99 12.52
CA ASP A 693 24.71 -14.38 11.45
C ASP A 693 23.49 -15.18 11.94
N LEU A 694 23.55 -15.76 13.14
CA LEU A 694 22.44 -16.54 13.68
C LEU A 694 21.29 -15.65 14.21
N TRP A 695 21.55 -14.38 14.56
CA TRP A 695 20.49 -13.47 15.04
C TRP A 695 19.35 -13.34 14.04
N ARG A 696 19.67 -13.27 12.75
CA ARG A 696 18.67 -13.08 11.69
C ARG A 696 17.87 -14.35 11.36
N VAL A 697 18.33 -15.53 11.78
CA VAL A 697 17.76 -16.82 11.37
C VAL A 697 16.43 -17.10 12.09
N GLN A 698 15.38 -17.29 11.31
CA GLN A 698 14.17 -18.03 11.69
C GLN A 698 13.64 -18.72 10.44
N GLN A 699 13.70 -20.05 10.40
CA GLN A 699 13.30 -20.82 9.22
C GLN A 699 12.42 -21.99 9.63
N ARG A 700 11.42 -22.29 8.79
CA ARG A 700 10.51 -23.41 9.01
C ARG A 700 10.89 -24.60 8.12
N PHE A 701 11.09 -25.75 8.72
CA PHE A 701 11.49 -26.99 8.06
C PHE A 701 10.54 -28.13 8.42
N SER A 702 9.77 -28.62 7.44
CA SER A 702 8.88 -29.78 7.61
C SER A 702 7.97 -29.72 8.85
N GLY A 703 7.57 -28.52 9.27
CA GLY A 703 6.71 -28.28 10.45
C GLY A 703 7.44 -27.86 11.73
N ALA A 704 8.76 -28.04 11.81
CA ALA A 704 9.61 -27.54 12.89
C ALA A 704 10.25 -26.18 12.52
N PHE A 705 10.67 -25.40 13.50
CA PHE A 705 11.43 -24.18 13.29
C PHE A 705 12.90 -24.38 13.69
N PHE A 706 13.76 -23.55 13.12
CA PHE A 706 15.06 -23.25 13.67
C PHE A 706 15.16 -21.73 13.77
N ALA A 707 15.22 -21.20 14.99
CA ALA A 707 15.34 -19.78 15.27
C ALA A 707 16.58 -19.45 16.09
N GLY A 708 17.17 -18.29 15.84
CA GLY A 708 18.26 -17.73 16.65
C GLY A 708 17.80 -17.14 18.00
N ALA A 709 16.50 -17.19 18.31
CA ALA A 709 15.95 -16.61 19.55
C ALA A 709 16.61 -17.13 20.85
N PRO A 710 16.95 -18.43 21.00
CA PRO A 710 17.62 -18.94 22.19
C PRO A 710 19.05 -18.43 22.40
N LEU A 711 19.71 -17.87 21.37
CA LEU A 711 21.09 -17.38 21.48
C LEU A 711 21.26 -16.31 22.56
N MET A 712 20.19 -15.58 22.89
CA MET A 712 20.22 -14.54 23.91
C MET A 712 20.73 -15.06 25.25
N LYS A 713 20.51 -16.34 25.59
CA LYS A 713 21.07 -17.02 26.75
C LYS A 713 22.58 -16.78 26.91
N ASP A 714 23.33 -17.11 25.86
CA ASP A 714 24.80 -17.08 25.87
C ASP A 714 25.35 -15.73 25.38
N GLN A 715 24.58 -15.04 24.55
CA GLN A 715 25.04 -13.85 23.82
C GLN A 715 24.63 -12.53 24.46
N ARG A 716 23.83 -12.51 25.53
CA ARG A 716 23.36 -11.28 26.20
C ARG A 716 24.48 -10.29 26.55
N GLN A 717 25.66 -10.80 26.87
CA GLN A 717 26.82 -10.00 27.29
C GLN A 717 27.77 -9.62 26.16
N LYS A 718 27.52 -10.07 24.91
CA LYS A 718 28.27 -9.67 23.74
C LYS A 718 28.15 -8.17 23.49
N ALA A 719 29.17 -7.60 22.87
CA ALA A 719 29.26 -6.17 22.65
C ALA A 719 28.16 -5.66 21.70
N GLU A 720 27.75 -6.44 20.69
CA GLU A 720 26.64 -6.08 19.80
C GLU A 720 25.30 -5.90 20.55
N VAL A 721 25.00 -6.74 21.54
CA VAL A 721 23.76 -6.68 22.33
C VAL A 721 23.82 -5.53 23.33
N LYS A 722 24.99 -5.30 23.95
CA LYS A 722 25.20 -4.16 24.86
C LYS A 722 25.11 -2.81 24.15
N ALA A 723 25.52 -2.74 22.89
CA ALA A 723 25.47 -1.49 22.12
C ALA A 723 24.03 -1.00 21.87
N ILE A 724 23.04 -1.89 21.83
CA ILE A 724 21.63 -1.53 21.60
C ILE A 724 21.09 -0.58 22.66
N THR A 725 21.41 -0.83 23.94
CA THR A 725 20.92 0.03 25.03
C THR A 725 21.51 1.43 24.93
N SER A 726 22.75 1.55 24.44
CA SER A 726 23.41 2.83 24.20
C SER A 726 22.77 3.59 23.04
N ILE A 727 22.47 2.90 21.93
CA ILE A 727 21.77 3.50 20.77
C ILE A 727 20.40 4.06 21.19
N LEU A 728 19.63 3.29 21.97
CA LEU A 728 18.30 3.70 22.44
C LEU A 728 18.38 4.88 23.43
N GLU A 729 19.39 4.89 24.31
CA GLU A 729 19.61 5.98 25.27
C GLU A 729 20.10 7.27 24.59
N GLU A 730 21.00 7.18 23.61
CA GLU A 730 21.42 8.33 22.80
C GLU A 730 20.24 8.97 22.08
N ARG A 731 19.36 8.14 21.52
CA ARG A 731 18.11 8.59 20.89
C ARG A 731 17.17 9.24 21.91
N ALA A 732 17.07 8.70 23.11
CA ALA A 732 16.26 9.27 24.19
C ALA A 732 16.79 10.64 24.65
N ARG A 733 18.12 10.79 24.77
CA ARG A 733 18.78 12.06 25.11
C ARG A 733 18.61 13.11 24.03
N ALA A 734 18.49 12.71 22.77
CA ALA A 734 18.24 13.62 21.65
C ALA A 734 16.83 14.24 21.62
N GLN A 735 15.91 13.77 22.48
CA GLN A 735 14.55 14.31 22.57
C GLN A 735 14.54 15.79 23.01
N PRO A 736 13.52 16.56 22.57
CA PRO A 736 13.37 17.97 22.93
C PRO A 736 13.11 18.14 24.45
N PRO A 737 13.40 19.33 25.01
CA PRO A 737 13.08 19.65 26.40
C PRO A 737 11.61 19.37 26.74
N GLY A 738 11.37 18.75 27.89
CA GLY A 738 10.03 18.34 28.35
C GLY A 738 9.53 16.98 27.82
N ARG A 739 10.20 16.39 26.82
CA ARG A 739 9.92 15.01 26.33
C ARG A 739 11.09 14.05 26.56
N ARG A 740 12.25 14.58 26.92
CA ARG A 740 13.44 13.81 27.28
C ARG A 740 13.20 13.06 28.60
N PRO A 741 13.36 11.73 28.64
CA PRO A 741 13.31 10.98 29.89
C PRO A 741 14.54 11.31 30.76
N SER A 742 14.49 10.97 32.04
CA SER A 742 15.68 11.05 32.89
C SER A 742 16.79 10.16 32.36
N ASP A 743 18.03 10.61 32.52
CA ASP A 743 19.21 9.89 32.05
C ASP A 743 19.23 8.44 32.58
N ASP A 744 19.69 7.53 31.72
CA ASP A 744 19.86 6.10 31.96
C ASP A 744 18.57 5.31 32.23
N VAL A 745 17.39 5.95 32.26
CA VAL A 745 16.12 5.22 32.39
C VAL A 745 15.88 4.35 31.16
N THR A 746 16.11 4.88 29.96
CA THR A 746 15.87 4.12 28.71
C THR A 746 16.87 2.98 28.57
N ALA A 747 18.16 3.22 28.84
CA ALA A 747 19.18 2.18 28.86
C ALA A 747 18.84 1.04 29.83
N ARG A 748 18.41 1.38 31.07
CA ARG A 748 18.06 0.38 32.09
C ARG A 748 16.83 -0.43 31.73
N GLU A 749 15.79 0.22 31.23
CA GLU A 749 14.58 -0.48 30.77
C GLU A 749 14.89 -1.39 29.59
N ALA A 750 15.61 -0.91 28.56
CA ALA A 750 16.04 -1.73 27.44
C ALA A 750 16.90 -2.93 27.88
N ALA A 751 17.81 -2.72 28.84
CA ALA A 751 18.61 -3.81 29.42
C ALA A 751 17.73 -4.84 30.13
N SER A 752 16.74 -4.39 30.90
CA SER A 752 15.78 -5.25 31.59
C SER A 752 14.93 -6.07 30.63
N GLU A 753 14.50 -5.49 29.50
CA GLU A 753 13.77 -6.20 28.45
C GLU A 753 14.66 -7.29 27.81
N LEU A 754 15.93 -6.97 27.51
CA LEU A 754 16.88 -7.96 26.99
C LEU A 754 17.22 -9.06 28.02
N ASP A 755 17.24 -8.74 29.32
CA ASP A 755 17.42 -9.71 30.39
C ASP A 755 16.20 -10.64 30.52
N ARG A 756 14.98 -10.14 30.30
CA ARG A 756 13.77 -10.97 30.22
C ARG A 756 13.85 -11.96 29.07
N TRP A 757 14.25 -11.51 27.87
CA TRP A 757 14.50 -12.41 26.74
C TRP A 757 15.54 -13.47 27.10
N ARG A 758 16.67 -13.09 27.71
CA ARG A 758 17.68 -14.05 28.18
C ARG A 758 17.07 -15.08 29.15
N MET A 759 16.28 -14.67 30.14
CA MET A 759 15.69 -15.57 31.12
C MET A 759 14.80 -16.64 30.48
N ILE A 760 14.00 -16.27 29.47
CA ILE A 760 13.16 -17.21 28.73
C ILE A 760 14.02 -18.12 27.85
N ALA A 761 15.07 -17.58 27.20
CA ALA A 761 16.04 -18.37 26.44
C ALA A 761 16.82 -19.38 27.31
N ASP A 762 17.03 -19.05 28.59
CA ASP A 762 17.63 -19.93 29.59
C ASP A 762 16.74 -21.14 29.92
N GLN A 763 15.42 -20.95 29.88
CA GLN A 763 14.41 -21.99 30.12
C GLN A 763 14.14 -22.83 28.87
N HIS A 764 14.10 -22.19 27.70
CA HIS A 764 13.72 -22.80 26.43
C HIS A 764 14.87 -22.72 25.43
N THR A 765 15.78 -23.69 25.51
CA THR A 765 17.00 -23.69 24.69
C THR A 765 16.84 -24.30 23.30
N ASP A 766 15.73 -25.00 23.04
CA ASP A 766 15.47 -25.62 21.73
C ASP A 766 15.06 -24.56 20.68
N PRO A 767 15.81 -24.39 19.58
CA PRO A 767 15.49 -23.49 18.46
C PRO A 767 14.15 -23.74 17.75
N ASN A 768 13.50 -24.87 18.00
CA ASN A 768 12.14 -25.17 17.52
C ASN A 768 11.04 -24.78 18.51
N GLU A 769 11.35 -24.74 19.81
CA GLU A 769 10.41 -24.44 20.90
C GLU A 769 10.32 -22.94 21.19
N PHE A 770 11.44 -22.22 21.10
CA PHE A 770 11.52 -20.78 21.30
C PHE A 770 11.93 -20.06 20.02
N VAL A 771 11.01 -19.28 19.46
CA VAL A 771 11.14 -18.61 18.16
C VAL A 771 10.96 -17.09 18.28
N TYR A 772 11.33 -16.30 17.27
CA TYR A 772 11.06 -14.85 17.31
C TYR A 772 9.57 -14.54 17.24
N ASN A 773 8.86 -15.22 16.35
CA ASN A 773 7.41 -15.13 16.23
C ASN A 773 6.84 -16.43 15.67
N GLU A 774 5.59 -16.73 16.02
CA GLU A 774 4.81 -17.81 15.41
C GLU A 774 3.53 -17.20 14.80
N PRO A 775 3.33 -17.30 13.47
CA PRO A 775 2.06 -16.93 12.86
C PRO A 775 1.00 -17.98 13.20
N ALA A 776 0.31 -17.80 14.32
CA ALA A 776 -0.74 -18.68 14.84
C ALA A 776 -2.16 -18.21 14.44
N VAL A 777 -2.33 -17.74 13.20
CA VAL A 777 -3.57 -17.06 12.73
C VAL A 777 -4.87 -17.84 13.03
N MET A 778 -4.88 -19.16 12.81
CA MET A 778 -6.09 -20.00 12.93
C MET A 778 -5.89 -21.28 13.75
N ARG A 779 -4.71 -21.44 14.39
CA ARG A 779 -4.39 -22.57 15.27
C ARG A 779 -3.95 -22.03 16.60
N GLU A 780 -4.15 -22.80 17.67
CA GLU A 780 -3.55 -22.41 18.95
C GLU A 780 -2.02 -22.33 18.81
N PRO A 781 -1.38 -21.29 19.38
CA PRO A 781 0.07 -21.21 19.41
C PRO A 781 0.65 -22.44 20.08
N GLN A 782 1.83 -22.84 19.64
CA GLN A 782 2.50 -24.09 20.04
C GLN A 782 3.91 -23.85 20.57
N ARG A 783 4.33 -22.58 20.67
CA ARG A 783 5.71 -22.19 20.90
C ARG A 783 5.81 -20.97 21.81
N HIS A 784 6.93 -20.89 22.51
CA HIS A 784 7.36 -19.68 23.20
C HIS A 784 7.88 -18.68 22.16
N VAL A 785 7.66 -17.38 22.38
CA VAL A 785 8.00 -16.35 21.38
C VAL A 785 8.74 -15.16 21.95
N VAL A 786 9.63 -14.55 21.15
CA VAL A 786 10.24 -13.26 21.51
C VAL A 786 9.24 -12.12 21.36
N LEU A 787 8.51 -12.10 20.24
CA LEU A 787 7.51 -11.09 19.92
C LEU A 787 6.12 -11.68 20.17
N GLY A 788 5.60 -11.38 21.35
CA GLY A 788 4.31 -11.84 21.83
C GLY A 788 3.12 -11.11 21.22
N ASP A 789 2.00 -11.80 21.08
CA ASP A 789 0.71 -11.23 20.67
C ASP A 789 -0.43 -11.75 21.56
N SER A 790 -1.65 -11.26 21.34
CA SER A 790 -2.81 -11.63 22.17
C SER A 790 -3.10 -13.13 22.21
N GLN A 791 -2.62 -13.92 21.24
CA GLN A 791 -2.86 -15.36 21.17
C GLN A 791 -1.94 -16.14 22.12
N HIS A 792 -0.72 -15.65 22.35
CA HIS A 792 0.28 -16.29 23.21
C HIS A 792 0.03 -16.03 24.70
N ARG A 793 -0.66 -14.92 25.00
CA ARG A 793 -0.89 -14.42 26.36
C ARG A 793 -1.46 -15.45 27.32
N GLY A 794 -0.69 -15.73 28.38
CA GLY A 794 -1.06 -16.64 29.47
C GLY A 794 -1.05 -18.12 29.08
N ARG A 795 -0.55 -18.47 27.89
CA ARG A 795 -0.43 -19.85 27.40
C ARG A 795 1.01 -20.26 27.16
N TRP A 796 1.81 -19.32 26.64
CA TRP A 796 3.23 -19.50 26.33
C TRP A 796 4.04 -18.34 26.91
N ASP A 797 5.32 -18.55 27.17
CA ASP A 797 6.21 -17.47 27.60
C ASP A 797 6.52 -16.54 26.43
N GLU A 798 6.46 -15.24 26.71
CA GLU A 798 6.67 -14.15 25.76
C GLU A 798 7.79 -13.24 26.27
N ALA A 799 8.84 -13.01 25.48
CA ALA A 799 9.89 -12.08 25.89
C ALA A 799 9.40 -10.64 25.89
N PHE A 800 8.69 -10.24 24.83
CA PHE A 800 8.09 -8.92 24.69
C PHE A 800 6.59 -9.08 24.49
N GLU A 801 5.83 -8.83 25.55
CA GLU A 801 4.36 -8.94 25.52
C GLU A 801 3.74 -7.86 24.64
N ASN A 802 2.70 -8.22 23.88
CA ASN A 802 1.93 -7.30 23.04
C ASN A 802 2.78 -6.50 22.04
N ALA A 803 3.74 -7.16 21.39
CA ALA A 803 4.50 -6.56 20.29
C ALA A 803 3.53 -6.20 19.15
N PRO A 804 3.42 -4.91 18.76
CA PRO A 804 2.45 -4.48 17.76
C PRO A 804 2.80 -5.07 16.40
N GLN A 805 1.83 -5.62 15.67
CA GLN A 805 2.01 -6.07 14.29
C GLN A 805 1.75 -4.96 13.27
N SER A 806 1.02 -3.92 13.69
CA SER A 806 0.82 -2.65 13.00
C SER A 806 0.90 -1.51 14.00
N LEU A 807 1.50 -0.38 13.61
CA LEU A 807 1.59 0.79 14.51
C LEU A 807 0.22 1.42 14.81
N ARG A 808 -0.81 1.14 13.99
CA ARG A 808 -2.20 1.57 14.25
C ARG A 808 -2.91 0.77 15.34
N ASP A 809 -2.45 -0.45 15.65
CA ASP A 809 -3.07 -1.29 16.69
C ASP A 809 -2.98 -0.61 18.07
N VAL A 810 -2.05 0.34 18.22
CA VAL A 810 -1.91 1.18 19.41
C VAL A 810 -3.05 2.18 19.57
N GLU A 811 -3.66 2.66 18.47
CA GLU A 811 -4.81 3.57 18.54
C GLU A 811 -6.07 2.84 19.00
N GLU A 812 -6.32 1.63 18.50
CA GLU A 812 -7.49 0.81 18.86
C GLU A 812 -7.45 0.32 20.32
N THR A 813 -6.26 0.10 20.86
CA THR A 813 -6.07 -0.31 22.26
C THR A 813 -6.11 0.85 23.27
N THR A 814 -6.20 2.09 22.80
CA THR A 814 -6.40 3.29 23.63
C THR A 814 -7.85 3.76 23.63
N THR A 815 -8.78 2.91 24.05
CA THR A 815 -10.08 3.39 24.53
C THR A 815 -9.90 3.93 25.95
N PHE A 816 -10.35 5.17 26.19
CA PHE A 816 -10.48 5.68 27.54
C PHE A 816 -11.47 4.76 28.29
N GLN A 817 -11.07 4.22 29.45
CA GLN A 817 -12.05 3.71 30.40
C GLN A 817 -12.93 4.90 30.81
N GLU A 818 -14.22 4.85 30.46
CA GLU A 818 -15.23 5.75 31.02
C GLU A 818 -15.41 5.52 32.51
#